data_AF-A0A091FK34-F1
#
_entry.id   AF-A0A091FK34-F1
#
_cell.length_a   1.000
_cell.length_b   1.000
_cell.length_c   1.000
_cell.angle_alpha   90.00
_cell.angle_beta   90.00
_cell.angle_gamma   90.00
#
_symmetry.space_group_name_H-M   'P 1'
#
loop_
_entity.id
_entity.type
_entity.pdbx_description
1 polymer ?
#
loop_
_entity_poly.entity_id
_entity_poly.type
_entity_poly.pdbx_seq_one_letter_code
_entity_poly.pdbx_strand_id
1 'polypeptide(L)'
;SGFLCLSPNSQWLASAASDGVLFIYHTSTMDILARMHCHSYQGGGIRSMVFSLDAKFILVIGKNDGALVCLKWKKMKNTEAEEDDFHWLSLLPILNKSTSNEDAVLQSMAEWHFDPESTAESLPEEKFKVTEEDGNVTSLYSANTNEMTWIDQKIKKCFLYSHSNYFLFLILIFFKKKQIQKMMHENELVPDIEKLEQQEFNLDVEEQERAQAKAEQEVARARKEIEMENLANRYLKDVVKHECWDPMSVKGRAVKCFHITSEVKNYPMKERTEEELEILEKVLQIKKLETADHKVQKKNLKTESETVLPKEEQEKTEEVMADNSASSCLIGSLSSQYGGDTSILYHQLDLHTREQKVNQIVLLKDIIYKVKTAFNKEFDIVARQKEQEIARVKERNLRIREILEQLDLQLEVWEPALTDDEIPERALTVQDSEIKVEKYLTQEEREKAEILAKLEMERRLAEKDNERLRALNDMMGGVLEVKKEDILKMDIPPPPFLSKPEHVWNEEEKRIFREYEIKVKELNEEKEEYRRALEDELKKLEASIQETTQNFDEIVCKLSERKVKSEMVIYQEELKIVNLVYALLLDEELDSRKAGLHNFLAKKEKEKKLECGFTKEFADLPAHLLNELAQLYKQRPEAPRTEVVFDTANPYGNCSGSAEDYQGARTLLGKSMDQLDSLEHMPNGLDPSIWERFCLARRNKVETEELVKQKALTLAEMQAFLQRRMDDNEKIKSELEGIYQELRWVQEEKMKFQWNLTIQFLLKQGQVELESTGIPEYSDAILINRSVIEELNCSIMAQGGKKIASMLECKDFSKGIFHLEWEHKKMRMQIEDLEQKARDIATLPISKDCQLFLSVQNYDTHITHQISVMEQSLGILDKLHKKNVKKHRKRIKELEKCISLKEQANHKLSLELREMLVSVSERRHIFKAADTQHVSNEIAKQRYQEILKQKRLRDLVKEQEEQFEILQAEAERLRLRAFPIL
;
A
#
# COMPACT_ATOMS: atom_id res chain seq x y z
N SER A 1 26.66 -35.01 10.38
CA SER A 1 25.91 -35.42 9.17
C SER A 1 26.28 -34.46 8.06
N GLY A 2 27.00 -34.92 7.05
CA GLY A 2 27.23 -34.13 5.82
C GLY A 2 26.19 -34.53 4.78
N PHE A 3 25.72 -33.57 4.00
CA PHE A 3 24.80 -33.79 2.88
C PHE A 3 25.58 -33.65 1.58
N LEU A 4 25.43 -34.64 0.70
CA LEU A 4 25.95 -34.60 -0.66
C LEU A 4 24.77 -34.60 -1.62
N CYS A 5 24.76 -33.67 -2.56
CA CYS A 5 23.73 -33.56 -3.59
C CYS A 5 24.41 -33.48 -4.95
N LEU A 6 24.03 -34.36 -5.87
CA LEU A 6 24.47 -34.31 -7.26
C LEU A 6 23.48 -33.47 -8.06
N SER A 7 24.02 -32.64 -8.94
CA SER A 7 23.23 -31.93 -9.94
C SER A 7 22.54 -32.91 -10.91
N PRO A 8 21.35 -32.58 -11.46
CA PRO A 8 20.62 -33.45 -12.38
C PRO A 8 21.38 -33.81 -13.66
N ASN A 9 22.28 -32.93 -14.13
CA ASN A 9 23.19 -33.17 -15.25
C ASN A 9 24.45 -33.99 -14.85
N SER A 10 24.59 -34.37 -13.57
CA SER A 10 25.73 -35.10 -13.00
C SER A 10 27.10 -34.43 -13.17
N GLN A 11 27.15 -33.15 -13.52
CA GLN A 11 28.41 -32.44 -13.74
C GLN A 11 28.97 -31.84 -12.44
N TRP A 12 28.11 -31.48 -11.49
CA TRP A 12 28.52 -30.84 -10.24
C TRP A 12 28.04 -31.62 -9.02
N LEU A 13 28.90 -31.66 -8.00
CA LEU A 13 28.64 -32.27 -6.72
C LEU A 13 28.67 -31.19 -5.65
N ALA A 14 27.58 -31.03 -4.92
CA ALA A 14 27.56 -30.16 -3.76
C ALA A 14 27.75 -30.94 -2.46
N SER A 15 28.50 -30.36 -1.54
CA SER A 15 28.72 -30.84 -0.18
C SER A 15 28.40 -29.75 0.82
N ALA A 16 27.60 -30.07 1.82
CA ALA A 16 27.28 -29.19 2.94
C ALA A 16 27.49 -29.93 4.26
N ALA A 17 28.09 -29.25 5.24
CA ALA A 17 28.24 -29.76 6.60
C ALA A 17 27.49 -28.87 7.60
N SER A 18 27.47 -29.30 8.87
CA SER A 18 26.81 -28.57 9.96
C SER A 18 27.47 -27.23 10.31
N ASP A 19 28.57 -26.88 9.64
CA ASP A 19 29.29 -25.61 9.72
C ASP A 19 28.59 -24.47 8.97
N GLY A 20 27.53 -24.76 8.20
CA GLY A 20 26.75 -23.74 7.47
C GLY A 20 27.36 -23.34 6.13
N VAL A 21 28.41 -24.05 5.71
CA VAL A 21 29.18 -23.78 4.50
C VAL A 21 28.78 -24.77 3.40
N LEU A 22 28.51 -24.22 2.23
CA LEU A 22 28.28 -24.97 1.01
C LEU A 22 29.54 -24.98 0.14
N PHE A 23 29.98 -26.17 -0.26
CA PHE A 23 31.03 -26.40 -1.24
C PHE A 23 30.43 -27.02 -2.51
N ILE A 24 30.84 -26.53 -3.68
CA ILE A 24 30.46 -27.11 -4.97
C ILE A 24 31.73 -27.55 -5.68
N TYR A 25 31.72 -28.81 -6.12
CA TYR A 25 32.81 -29.49 -6.80
C TYR A 25 32.42 -29.83 -8.24
N HIS A 26 33.39 -29.82 -9.14
CA HIS A 26 33.22 -30.46 -10.44
C HIS A 26 33.33 -31.98 -10.30
N THR A 27 32.40 -32.77 -10.83
CA THR A 27 32.38 -34.23 -10.61
C THR A 27 33.55 -34.96 -11.25
N SER A 28 34.09 -34.45 -12.36
CA SER A 28 35.21 -35.11 -13.06
C SER A 28 36.59 -34.77 -12.50
N THR A 29 36.80 -33.55 -11.97
CA THR A 29 38.11 -33.10 -11.48
C THR A 29 38.18 -33.00 -9.95
N MET A 30 37.04 -32.99 -9.27
CA MET A 30 36.90 -32.75 -7.82
C MET A 30 37.47 -31.38 -7.37
N ASP A 31 37.66 -30.44 -8.29
CA ASP A 31 38.05 -29.08 -7.96
C ASP A 31 36.90 -28.30 -7.34
N ILE A 32 37.22 -27.44 -6.36
CA ILE A 32 36.24 -26.55 -5.71
C ILE A 32 35.92 -25.41 -6.67
N LEU A 33 34.71 -25.43 -7.22
CA LEU A 33 34.19 -24.39 -8.11
C LEU A 33 33.68 -23.17 -7.32
N ALA A 34 33.02 -23.40 -6.19
CA ALA A 34 32.47 -22.33 -5.38
C ALA A 34 32.37 -22.73 -3.90
N ARG A 35 32.54 -21.72 -3.03
CA ARG A 35 32.36 -21.84 -1.58
C ARG A 35 31.51 -20.67 -1.10
N MET A 36 30.41 -20.96 -0.40
CA MET A 36 29.50 -19.95 0.16
C MET A 36 29.09 -20.29 1.58
N HIS A 37 29.01 -19.29 2.45
CA HIS A 37 28.29 -19.43 3.73
C HIS A 37 26.82 -19.11 3.50
N CYS A 38 25.96 -20.08 3.77
CA CYS A 38 24.51 -19.94 3.54
C CYS A 38 23.73 -19.81 4.84
N HIS A 39 24.18 -20.48 5.91
CA HIS A 39 23.48 -20.51 7.20
C HIS A 39 24.47 -20.40 8.35
N SER A 40 23.99 -20.00 9.52
CA SER A 40 24.84 -19.83 10.70
C SER A 40 25.16 -21.18 11.37
N TYR A 41 26.36 -21.33 11.93
CA TYR A 41 26.72 -22.52 12.70
C TYR A 41 25.86 -22.65 13.98
N GLN A 42 25.55 -21.53 14.62
CA GLN A 42 24.72 -21.48 15.83
C GLN A 42 23.27 -21.93 15.56
N GLY A 43 22.78 -21.70 14.34
CA GLY A 43 21.52 -22.20 13.80
C GLY A 43 21.45 -23.69 13.44
N GLY A 44 22.53 -24.44 13.69
CA GLY A 44 22.64 -25.86 13.33
C GLY A 44 23.00 -26.11 11.87
N GLY A 45 23.41 -25.08 11.13
CA GLY A 45 23.90 -25.15 9.75
C GLY A 45 22.84 -25.56 8.73
N ILE A 46 23.32 -26.17 7.62
CA ILE A 46 22.47 -26.60 6.51
C ILE A 46 21.78 -27.92 6.86
N ARG A 47 20.45 -27.96 6.74
CA ARG A 47 19.63 -29.17 6.93
C ARG A 47 19.40 -29.94 5.64
N SER A 48 19.14 -29.25 4.54
CA SER A 48 18.87 -29.86 3.24
C SER A 48 19.30 -28.92 2.12
N MET A 49 19.63 -29.51 0.98
CA MET A 49 20.07 -28.81 -0.21
C MET A 49 19.56 -29.54 -1.45
N VAL A 50 19.04 -28.79 -2.42
CA VAL A 50 18.54 -29.32 -3.70
C VAL A 50 18.94 -28.40 -4.84
N PHE A 51 19.42 -28.99 -5.95
CA PHE A 51 19.59 -28.30 -7.23
C PHE A 51 18.24 -28.17 -7.94
N SER A 52 18.02 -27.05 -8.62
CA SER A 52 16.94 -26.98 -9.61
C SER A 52 17.18 -27.97 -10.75
N LEU A 53 16.10 -28.36 -11.43
CA LEU A 53 16.16 -29.35 -12.52
C LEU A 53 17.01 -28.88 -13.71
N ASP A 54 17.13 -27.55 -13.89
CA ASP A 54 17.99 -26.89 -14.87
C ASP A 54 19.41 -26.61 -14.33
N ALA A 55 19.73 -27.03 -13.10
CA ALA A 55 21.00 -26.79 -12.38
C ALA A 55 21.41 -25.30 -12.21
N LYS A 56 20.61 -24.34 -12.69
CA LYS A 56 20.92 -22.90 -12.61
C LYS A 56 20.75 -22.32 -11.21
N PHE A 57 19.92 -22.97 -10.38
CA PHE A 57 19.61 -22.55 -9.02
C PHE A 57 19.90 -23.65 -8.02
N ILE A 58 20.21 -23.21 -6.80
CA ILE A 58 20.50 -24.08 -5.68
C ILE A 58 19.71 -23.57 -4.48
N LEU A 59 18.89 -24.45 -3.90
CA LEU A 59 18.10 -24.13 -2.71
C LEU A 59 18.74 -24.77 -1.49
N VAL A 60 18.94 -23.98 -0.44
CA VAL A 60 19.58 -24.40 0.81
C VAL A 60 18.69 -24.01 1.99
N ILE A 61 18.32 -25.00 2.81
CA ILE A 61 17.44 -24.82 3.97
C ILE A 61 18.24 -24.95 5.26
N GLY A 62 18.10 -23.97 6.16
CA GLY A 62 18.70 -23.97 7.49
C GLY A 62 17.95 -24.90 8.46
N LYS A 63 18.65 -25.42 9.47
CA LYS A 63 18.04 -26.38 10.42
C LYS A 63 17.07 -25.73 11.40
N ASN A 64 17.48 -24.64 12.04
CA ASN A 64 16.68 -23.91 13.04
C ASN A 64 16.39 -22.45 12.64
N ASP A 65 17.05 -21.94 11.60
CA ASP A 65 16.99 -20.53 11.20
C ASP A 65 15.70 -20.19 10.42
N GLY A 66 14.89 -21.19 10.04
CA GLY A 66 13.64 -21.02 9.27
C GLY A 66 13.82 -20.42 7.87
N ALA A 67 15.05 -20.05 7.49
CA ALA A 67 15.39 -19.38 6.26
C ALA A 67 15.66 -20.36 5.11
N LEU A 68 15.20 -19.99 3.93
CA LEU A 68 15.48 -20.68 2.67
C LEU A 68 16.32 -19.76 1.78
N VAL A 69 17.51 -20.22 1.42
CA VAL A 69 18.47 -19.44 0.62
C VAL A 69 18.49 -20.01 -0.79
N CYS A 70 18.11 -19.20 -1.77
CA CYS A 70 18.22 -19.51 -3.20
C CYS A 70 19.48 -18.87 -3.77
N LEU A 71 20.39 -19.69 -4.30
CA LEU A 71 21.62 -19.26 -4.95
C LEU A 71 21.49 -19.41 -6.46
N LYS A 72 22.02 -18.44 -7.19
CA LYS A 72 22.08 -18.42 -8.66
C LYS A 72 23.52 -18.17 -9.12
N TRP A 73 23.96 -18.83 -10.18
CA TRP A 73 25.27 -18.59 -10.80
C TRP A 73 25.38 -17.17 -11.38
N LYS A 74 26.50 -16.49 -11.11
CA LYS A 74 26.72 -15.10 -11.59
C LYS A 74 27.13 -15.02 -13.07
N LYS A 75 27.93 -15.97 -13.58
CA LYS A 75 28.31 -16.13 -15.00
C LYS A 75 28.74 -17.58 -15.27
N MET A 76 28.05 -18.26 -16.17
CA MET A 76 28.49 -19.55 -16.75
C MET A 76 29.22 -19.28 -18.07
N LYS A 77 30.19 -20.12 -18.45
CA LYS A 77 30.74 -20.08 -19.82
C LYS A 77 29.66 -20.59 -20.78
N ASN A 78 29.43 -19.87 -21.88
CA ASN A 78 28.29 -20.11 -22.80
C ASN A 78 28.18 -21.56 -23.33
N THR A 79 29.28 -22.32 -23.38
CA THR A 79 29.30 -23.71 -23.87
C THR A 79 28.67 -24.73 -22.91
N GLU A 80 28.65 -24.48 -21.59
CA GLU A 80 28.05 -25.40 -20.61
C GLU A 80 26.54 -25.15 -20.44
N ALA A 81 26.08 -23.92 -20.70
CA ALA A 81 24.67 -23.54 -20.62
C ALA A 81 23.80 -24.19 -21.72
N GLU A 82 24.36 -24.47 -22.91
CA GLU A 82 23.64 -25.12 -24.01
C GLU A 82 23.40 -26.62 -23.75
N GLU A 83 24.32 -27.30 -23.07
CA GLU A 83 24.18 -28.72 -22.69
C GLU A 83 23.12 -28.89 -21.59
N ASP A 84 23.09 -27.98 -20.61
CA ASP A 84 22.07 -27.92 -19.55
C ASP A 84 20.68 -27.62 -20.12
N ASP A 85 20.61 -26.72 -21.11
CA ASP A 85 19.39 -26.37 -21.82
C ASP A 85 18.85 -27.56 -22.67
N PHE A 86 19.72 -28.46 -23.15
CA PHE A 86 19.31 -29.66 -23.88
C PHE A 86 18.80 -30.78 -22.95
N HIS A 87 19.41 -30.92 -21.76
CA HIS A 87 19.04 -31.95 -20.79
C HIS A 87 17.66 -31.70 -20.17
N TRP A 88 17.30 -30.45 -19.82
CA TRP A 88 15.95 -30.16 -19.29
C TRP A 88 14.86 -30.36 -20.35
N LEU A 89 15.13 -30.00 -21.63
CA LEU A 89 14.22 -30.25 -22.75
C LEU A 89 13.91 -31.75 -22.90
N SER A 90 14.88 -32.62 -22.59
CA SER A 90 14.68 -34.08 -22.59
C SER A 90 13.87 -34.60 -21.40
N LEU A 91 13.85 -33.90 -20.25
CA LEU A 91 13.12 -34.32 -19.05
C LEU A 91 11.67 -33.79 -18.99
N LEU A 92 11.41 -32.67 -19.65
CA LEU A 92 10.07 -32.10 -19.84
C LEU A 92 8.98 -33.09 -20.26
N PRO A 93 9.17 -33.94 -21.30
CA PRO A 93 8.12 -34.84 -21.75
C PRO A 93 7.82 -35.96 -20.73
N ILE A 94 8.78 -36.33 -19.88
CA ILE A 94 8.58 -37.31 -18.81
C ILE A 94 7.73 -36.68 -17.69
N LEU A 95 8.03 -35.43 -17.32
CA LEU A 95 7.28 -34.67 -16.31
C LEU A 95 5.86 -34.34 -16.78
N ASN A 96 5.69 -33.89 -18.03
CA ASN A 96 4.36 -33.64 -18.60
C ASN A 96 3.50 -34.91 -18.65
N LYS A 97 4.13 -36.08 -18.75
CA LYS A 97 3.44 -37.37 -18.71
C LYS A 97 3.07 -37.78 -17.28
N SER A 98 3.91 -37.49 -16.28
CA SER A 98 3.55 -37.73 -14.87
C SER A 98 2.47 -36.77 -14.39
N THR A 99 2.58 -35.47 -14.72
CA THR A 99 1.56 -34.48 -14.35
C THR A 99 0.24 -34.74 -15.05
N SER A 100 0.22 -35.13 -16.32
CA SER A 100 -1.05 -35.46 -16.99
C SER A 100 -1.72 -36.71 -16.41
N ASN A 101 -0.95 -37.69 -15.94
CA ASN A 101 -1.49 -38.85 -15.25
C ASN A 101 -2.01 -38.48 -13.84
N GLU A 102 -1.30 -37.62 -13.11
CA GLU A 102 -1.73 -37.11 -11.81
C GLU A 102 -2.99 -36.24 -11.94
N ASP A 103 -3.05 -35.35 -12.94
CA ASP A 103 -4.21 -34.51 -13.25
C ASP A 103 -5.43 -35.36 -13.66
N ALA A 104 -5.23 -36.43 -14.42
CA ALA A 104 -6.31 -37.37 -14.76
C ALA A 104 -6.86 -38.10 -13.52
N VAL A 105 -5.98 -38.41 -12.55
CA VAL A 105 -6.39 -39.02 -11.27
C VAL A 105 -7.11 -37.98 -10.40
N LEU A 106 -6.61 -36.74 -10.31
CA LEU A 106 -7.24 -35.65 -9.57
C LEU A 106 -8.61 -35.28 -10.14
N GLN A 107 -8.77 -35.26 -11.46
CA GLN A 107 -10.07 -35.07 -12.12
C GLN A 107 -11.07 -36.21 -11.85
N SER A 108 -10.57 -37.42 -11.55
CA SER A 108 -11.42 -38.56 -11.22
C SER A 108 -11.82 -38.65 -9.75
N MET A 109 -11.28 -37.76 -8.89
CA MET A 109 -11.62 -37.70 -7.47
C MET A 109 -12.89 -36.88 -7.25
N ALA A 110 -13.91 -37.51 -6.65
CA ALA A 110 -15.23 -36.91 -6.42
C ALA A 110 -15.21 -35.65 -5.52
N GLU A 111 -14.13 -35.40 -4.77
CA GLU A 111 -13.97 -34.25 -3.87
C GLU A 111 -13.54 -32.95 -4.61
N TRP A 112 -13.16 -33.01 -5.90
CA TRP A 112 -12.63 -31.88 -6.66
C TRP A 112 -13.52 -31.41 -7.82
N HIS A 113 -14.83 -31.63 -7.73
CA HIS A 113 -15.80 -30.90 -8.56
C HIS A 113 -16.07 -29.52 -7.95
N PHE A 114 -15.39 -28.49 -8.47
CA PHE A 114 -15.76 -27.10 -8.23
C PHE A 114 -17.01 -26.76 -9.04
N ASP A 115 -18.12 -26.51 -8.37
CA ASP A 115 -19.29 -25.84 -8.95
C ASP A 115 -19.00 -24.32 -9.05
N PRO A 116 -18.95 -23.72 -10.25
CA PRO A 116 -18.97 -22.27 -10.36
C PRO A 116 -20.42 -21.78 -10.24
N GLU A 117 -20.69 -21.01 -9.18
CA GLU A 117 -21.97 -20.32 -8.97
C GLU A 117 -22.31 -19.37 -10.13
N SER A 118 -23.33 -19.78 -10.89
CA SER A 118 -24.50 -19.02 -11.36
C SER A 118 -24.49 -17.47 -11.34
N THR A 119 -24.48 -16.88 -12.55
CA THR A 119 -25.41 -15.80 -12.93
C THR A 119 -26.12 -16.18 -14.23
N ALA A 120 -27.42 -15.88 -14.30
CA ALA A 120 -28.45 -16.60 -15.04
C ALA A 120 -28.75 -16.14 -16.48
N GLU A 121 -29.75 -16.83 -17.06
CA GLU A 121 -30.56 -16.60 -18.29
C GLU A 121 -30.00 -17.24 -19.58
N SER A 122 -30.62 -18.25 -20.21
CA SER A 122 -32.05 -18.52 -20.46
C SER A 122 -32.33 -19.99 -20.86
N LEU A 123 -33.53 -20.46 -20.51
CA LEU A 123 -34.22 -21.72 -20.91
C LEU A 123 -34.52 -21.76 -22.45
N PRO A 124 -34.92 -22.89 -23.11
CA PRO A 124 -35.70 -24.01 -22.54
C PRO A 124 -35.40 -25.45 -23.02
N GLU A 125 -36.02 -26.36 -22.27
CA GLU A 125 -36.27 -27.80 -22.39
C GLU A 125 -36.28 -28.43 -23.81
N GLU A 126 -35.72 -29.64 -23.93
CA GLU A 126 -36.34 -30.73 -24.70
C GLU A 126 -36.08 -32.13 -24.07
N LYS A 127 -37.08 -32.55 -23.30
CA LYS A 127 -37.75 -33.87 -23.27
C LYS A 127 -37.12 -35.10 -23.98
N PHE A 128 -37.16 -36.21 -23.21
CA PHE A 128 -37.37 -37.62 -23.64
C PHE A 128 -36.14 -38.29 -24.30
N LYS A 129 -35.80 -39.57 -24.09
CA LYS A 129 -36.59 -40.76 -23.71
C LYS A 129 -35.59 -41.85 -23.33
N VAL A 130 -35.76 -42.48 -22.17
CA VAL A 130 -35.21 -43.82 -21.92
C VAL A 130 -36.12 -44.78 -22.68
N THR A 131 -35.58 -45.47 -23.67
CA THR A 131 -36.16 -46.68 -24.24
C THR A 131 -35.16 -47.81 -24.06
N GLU A 132 -35.63 -48.86 -23.40
CA GLU A 132 -35.01 -50.16 -23.29
C GLU A 132 -34.66 -50.72 -24.67
N GLU A 133 -33.39 -51.06 -24.90
CA GLU A 133 -33.01 -52.16 -25.78
C GLU A 133 -31.78 -52.87 -25.20
N ASP A 134 -31.96 -54.15 -24.87
CA ASP A 134 -30.91 -55.10 -24.55
C ASP A 134 -29.88 -55.17 -25.69
N GLY A 135 -28.60 -54.96 -25.37
CA GLY A 135 -27.54 -55.10 -26.37
C GLY A 135 -26.12 -54.85 -25.86
N ASN A 136 -25.47 -55.92 -25.39
CA ASN A 136 -24.02 -56.13 -25.51
C ASN A 136 -23.05 -55.06 -24.97
N VAL A 137 -22.92 -54.96 -23.64
CA VAL A 137 -21.68 -54.46 -23.01
C VAL A 137 -20.72 -55.65 -22.77
N THR A 138 -20.22 -56.23 -23.87
CA THR A 138 -19.11 -57.21 -23.85
C THR A 138 -17.98 -56.78 -24.79
N SER A 139 -17.77 -55.47 -24.97
CA SER A 139 -16.82 -54.95 -25.98
C SER A 139 -15.91 -53.81 -25.48
N LEU A 140 -15.40 -53.88 -24.25
CA LEU A 140 -14.22 -53.07 -23.86
C LEU A 140 -13.18 -53.84 -23.01
N TYR A 141 -13.26 -55.16 -22.95
CA TYR A 141 -12.18 -56.03 -22.45
C TYR A 141 -11.73 -57.02 -23.53
N SER A 142 -11.09 -56.49 -24.57
CA SER A 142 -10.38 -57.31 -25.55
C SER A 142 -9.17 -56.57 -26.11
N ALA A 143 -8.23 -56.24 -25.24
CA ALA A 143 -6.83 -56.02 -25.59
C ALA A 143 -5.98 -56.14 -24.32
N ASN A 144 -5.86 -57.38 -23.81
CA ASN A 144 -4.71 -57.88 -23.06
C ASN A 144 -4.95 -59.36 -22.74
N THR A 145 -5.07 -60.17 -23.80
CA THR A 145 -5.04 -61.63 -23.72
C THR A 145 -3.63 -62.12 -23.97
N ASN A 146 -2.71 -61.78 -23.09
CA ASN A 146 -1.47 -62.53 -22.91
C ASN A 146 -1.05 -62.38 -21.44
N GLU A 147 -0.95 -63.53 -20.76
CA GLU A 147 -0.61 -63.75 -19.35
C GLU A 147 -1.80 -63.79 -18.36
N MET A 148 -2.60 -64.86 -18.43
CA MET A 148 -3.51 -65.26 -17.33
C MET A 148 -2.98 -66.54 -16.70
N THR A 149 -2.63 -66.49 -15.41
CA THR A 149 -1.96 -67.58 -14.70
C THR A 149 -2.93 -68.74 -14.39
N TRP A 150 -2.41 -69.95 -14.10
CA TRP A 150 -3.25 -71.12 -13.78
C TRP A 150 -4.17 -70.89 -12.56
N ILE A 151 -3.77 -70.01 -11.63
CA ILE A 151 -4.58 -69.60 -10.47
C ILE A 151 -5.79 -68.76 -10.90
N ASP A 152 -5.62 -67.86 -11.86
CA ASP A 152 -6.72 -67.02 -12.37
C ASP A 152 -7.80 -67.83 -13.10
N GLN A 153 -7.41 -68.92 -13.77
CA GLN A 153 -8.37 -69.86 -14.36
C GLN A 153 -9.17 -70.62 -13.29
N LYS A 154 -8.55 -70.93 -12.15
CA LYS A 154 -9.20 -71.61 -11.02
C LYS A 154 -10.14 -70.66 -10.27
N ILE A 155 -9.75 -69.39 -10.12
CA ILE A 155 -10.58 -68.32 -9.56
C ILE A 155 -11.79 -68.05 -10.47
N LYS A 156 -11.63 -67.99 -11.79
CA LYS A 156 -12.76 -67.89 -12.75
C LYS A 156 -13.72 -69.06 -12.66
N LYS A 157 -13.21 -70.30 -12.52
CA LYS A 157 -14.06 -71.48 -12.29
C LYS A 157 -14.82 -71.40 -10.96
N CYS A 158 -14.19 -70.95 -9.88
CA CYS A 158 -14.87 -70.74 -8.59
C CYS A 158 -15.93 -69.62 -8.67
N PHE A 159 -15.63 -68.52 -9.38
CA PHE A 159 -16.58 -67.42 -9.59
C PHE A 159 -17.82 -67.88 -10.37
N LEU A 160 -17.64 -68.63 -11.48
CA LEU A 160 -18.75 -69.18 -12.26
C LEU A 160 -19.60 -70.19 -11.48
N TYR A 161 -18.95 -71.02 -10.64
CA TYR A 161 -19.64 -71.99 -9.79
C TYR A 161 -20.42 -71.30 -8.66
N SER A 162 -19.85 -70.26 -8.03
CA SER A 162 -20.57 -69.45 -7.05
C SER A 162 -21.72 -68.67 -7.69
N HIS A 163 -21.51 -68.03 -8.84
CA HIS A 163 -22.57 -67.27 -9.53
C HIS A 163 -23.73 -68.16 -9.97
N SER A 164 -23.48 -69.38 -10.43
CA SER A 164 -24.58 -70.33 -10.74
C SER A 164 -25.39 -70.71 -9.49
N ASN A 165 -24.71 -70.94 -8.36
CA ASN A 165 -25.38 -71.25 -7.09
C ASN A 165 -26.12 -70.04 -6.50
N TYR A 166 -25.53 -68.84 -6.58
CA TYR A 166 -26.18 -67.58 -6.16
C TYR A 166 -27.38 -67.24 -7.04
N PHE A 167 -27.32 -67.48 -8.35
CA PHE A 167 -28.43 -67.22 -9.27
C PHE A 167 -29.62 -68.14 -8.99
N LEU A 168 -29.37 -69.44 -8.76
CA LEU A 168 -30.41 -70.39 -8.32
C LEU A 168 -31.01 -70.00 -6.95
N PHE A 169 -30.19 -69.55 -6.01
CA PHE A 169 -30.63 -69.09 -4.69
C PHE A 169 -31.47 -67.80 -4.77
N LEU A 170 -31.08 -66.83 -5.62
CA LEU A 170 -31.82 -65.60 -5.89
C LEU A 170 -33.18 -65.85 -6.54
N ILE A 171 -33.26 -66.80 -7.48
CA ILE A 171 -34.55 -67.22 -8.07
C ILE A 171 -35.46 -67.77 -6.97
N LEU A 172 -34.93 -68.62 -6.08
CA LEU A 172 -35.69 -69.23 -5.00
C LEU A 172 -36.18 -68.20 -3.96
N ILE A 173 -35.34 -67.20 -3.62
CA ILE A 173 -35.72 -66.05 -2.78
C ILE A 173 -36.78 -65.21 -3.47
N PHE A 174 -36.64 -64.92 -4.76
CA PHE A 174 -37.61 -64.11 -5.51
C PHE A 174 -39.00 -64.77 -5.51
N PHE A 175 -39.07 -66.09 -5.73
CA PHE A 175 -40.31 -66.86 -5.63
C PHE A 175 -40.90 -66.80 -4.22
N LYS A 176 -40.10 -67.00 -3.16
CA LYS A 176 -40.56 -66.89 -1.77
C LYS A 176 -41.00 -65.47 -1.39
N LYS A 177 -40.31 -64.43 -1.86
CA LYS A 177 -40.65 -63.02 -1.63
C LYS A 177 -41.98 -62.65 -2.28
N LYS A 178 -42.22 -63.10 -3.52
CA LYS A 178 -43.50 -62.93 -4.21
C LYS A 178 -44.64 -63.65 -3.48
N GLN A 179 -44.35 -64.81 -2.89
CA GLN A 179 -45.30 -65.55 -2.06
C GLN A 179 -45.61 -64.83 -0.74
N ILE A 180 -44.60 -64.27 -0.05
CA ILE A 180 -44.78 -63.46 1.17
C ILE A 180 -45.54 -62.16 0.89
N GLN A 181 -45.22 -61.45 -0.20
CA GLN A 181 -45.96 -60.25 -0.61
C GLN A 181 -47.44 -60.57 -0.90
N LYS A 182 -47.72 -61.74 -1.50
CA LYS A 182 -49.09 -62.20 -1.71
C LYS A 182 -49.80 -62.48 -0.38
N MET A 183 -49.12 -63.12 0.59
CA MET A 183 -49.67 -63.35 1.93
C MET A 183 -49.88 -62.05 2.73
N MET A 184 -48.99 -61.06 2.62
CA MET A 184 -49.16 -59.74 3.24
C MET A 184 -50.39 -59.02 2.67
N HIS A 185 -50.57 -59.06 1.35
CA HIS A 185 -51.70 -58.43 0.70
C HIS A 185 -53.02 -59.15 1.02
N GLU A 186 -53.00 -60.48 1.14
CA GLU A 186 -54.13 -61.27 1.62
C GLU A 186 -54.47 -60.93 3.09
N ASN A 187 -53.48 -60.72 3.96
CA ASN A 187 -53.64 -60.34 5.36
C ASN A 187 -54.14 -58.89 5.57
N GLU A 188 -53.81 -57.96 4.66
CA GLU A 188 -54.33 -56.59 4.68
C GLU A 188 -55.84 -56.51 4.39
N LEU A 189 -56.40 -57.50 3.69
CA LEU A 189 -57.82 -57.56 3.34
C LEU A 189 -58.69 -58.18 4.44
N VAL A 190 -58.08 -58.68 5.52
CA VAL A 190 -58.75 -59.30 6.67
C VAL A 190 -59.05 -58.23 7.74
N PRO A 191 -60.20 -58.29 8.46
CA PRO A 191 -60.53 -57.36 9.54
C PRO A 191 -59.46 -57.31 10.65
N ASP A 192 -59.31 -56.14 11.28
CA ASP A 192 -58.22 -55.80 12.23
C ASP A 192 -58.01 -56.76 13.41
N ILE A 193 -59.00 -57.62 13.73
CA ILE A 193 -58.91 -58.64 14.81
C ILE A 193 -58.13 -59.89 14.35
N GLU A 194 -58.16 -60.21 13.05
CA GLU A 194 -57.53 -61.39 12.44
C GLU A 194 -56.27 -61.00 11.63
N LYS A 195 -55.96 -59.71 11.56
CA LYS A 195 -54.81 -59.17 10.86
C LYS A 195 -53.53 -59.47 11.64
N LEU A 196 -52.66 -60.28 11.04
CA LEU A 196 -51.36 -60.61 11.58
C LEU A 196 -50.42 -59.40 11.51
N GLU A 197 -49.54 -59.23 12.51
CA GLU A 197 -48.54 -58.17 12.51
C GLU A 197 -47.42 -58.48 11.49
N GLN A 198 -46.74 -57.45 10.98
CA GLN A 198 -45.64 -57.65 10.01
C GLN A 198 -44.51 -58.52 10.56
N GLN A 199 -44.34 -58.59 11.88
CA GLN A 199 -43.34 -59.41 12.55
C GLN A 199 -43.65 -60.92 12.44
N GLU A 200 -44.91 -61.30 12.30
CA GLU A 200 -45.35 -62.71 12.24
C GLU A 200 -45.10 -63.36 10.87
N PHE A 201 -44.84 -62.57 9.83
CA PHE A 201 -44.44 -63.05 8.50
C PHE A 201 -42.93 -63.33 8.39
N ASN A 202 -42.14 -63.02 9.43
CA ASN A 202 -40.71 -63.23 9.43
C ASN A 202 -40.38 -64.71 9.75
N LEU A 203 -39.80 -65.39 8.77
CA LEU A 203 -39.45 -66.81 8.87
C LEU A 203 -38.20 -67.06 9.74
N ASP A 204 -37.34 -66.05 9.94
CA ASP A 204 -36.12 -66.14 10.75
C ASP A 204 -36.04 -64.94 11.71
N VAL A 205 -36.68 -65.09 12.87
CA VAL A 205 -36.69 -64.08 13.94
C VAL A 205 -35.28 -63.92 14.52
N GLU A 206 -34.48 -64.99 14.59
CA GLU A 206 -33.12 -64.92 15.12
C GLU A 206 -32.16 -64.13 14.21
N GLU A 207 -32.26 -64.29 12.89
CA GLU A 207 -31.47 -63.51 11.94
C GLU A 207 -31.89 -62.04 11.94
N GLN A 208 -33.19 -61.77 12.07
CA GLN A 208 -33.71 -60.41 12.22
C GLN A 208 -33.20 -59.74 13.51
N GLU A 209 -33.29 -60.42 14.65
CA GLU A 209 -32.77 -59.92 15.93
C GLU A 209 -31.25 -59.69 15.85
N ARG A 210 -30.51 -60.60 15.20
CA ARG A 210 -29.07 -60.41 14.94
C ARG A 210 -28.79 -59.20 14.05
N ALA A 211 -29.61 -58.95 13.03
CA ALA A 211 -29.47 -57.79 12.14
C ALA A 211 -29.83 -56.48 12.85
N GLN A 212 -30.90 -56.48 13.66
CA GLN A 212 -31.30 -55.35 14.49
C GLN A 212 -30.22 -55.01 15.52
N ALA A 213 -29.68 -56.01 16.23
CA ALA A 213 -28.58 -55.82 17.17
C ALA A 213 -27.32 -55.25 16.49
N LYS A 214 -27.00 -55.70 15.28
CA LYS A 214 -25.89 -55.14 14.48
C LYS A 214 -26.17 -53.69 14.07
N ALA A 215 -27.37 -53.40 13.59
CA ALA A 215 -27.76 -52.05 13.19
C ALA A 215 -27.78 -51.10 14.40
N GLU A 216 -28.30 -51.52 15.55
CA GLU A 216 -28.26 -50.76 16.80
C GLU A 216 -26.83 -50.54 17.27
N GLN A 217 -25.96 -51.54 17.14
CA GLN A 217 -24.53 -51.39 17.44
C GLN A 217 -23.84 -50.41 16.49
N GLU A 218 -24.20 -50.38 15.20
CA GLU A 218 -23.72 -49.40 14.22
C GLU A 218 -24.22 -47.99 14.53
N VAL A 219 -25.50 -47.83 14.82
CA VAL A 219 -26.10 -46.55 15.25
C VAL A 219 -25.46 -46.06 16.54
N ALA A 220 -25.23 -46.94 17.52
CA ALA A 220 -24.57 -46.59 18.78
C ALA A 220 -23.10 -46.19 18.57
N ARG A 221 -22.40 -46.85 17.63
CA ARG A 221 -21.03 -46.46 17.23
C ARG A 221 -21.02 -45.09 16.57
N ALA A 222 -21.90 -44.85 15.60
CA ALA A 222 -22.03 -43.56 14.92
C ALA A 222 -22.42 -42.43 15.89
N ARG A 223 -23.34 -42.68 16.83
CA ARG A 223 -23.69 -41.71 17.89
C ARG A 223 -22.50 -41.35 18.75
N LYS A 224 -21.71 -42.34 19.20
CA LYS A 224 -20.49 -42.08 19.98
C LYS A 224 -19.46 -41.29 19.17
N GLU A 225 -19.28 -41.62 17.89
CA GLU A 225 -18.36 -40.89 17.02
C GLU A 225 -18.78 -39.42 16.86
N ILE A 226 -20.06 -39.17 16.58
CA ILE A 226 -20.63 -37.82 16.49
C ILE A 226 -20.55 -37.08 17.84
N GLU A 227 -20.78 -37.77 18.97
CA GLU A 227 -20.62 -37.18 20.31
C GLU A 227 -19.16 -36.77 20.56
N MET A 228 -18.20 -37.63 20.20
CA MET A 228 -16.77 -37.33 20.34
C MET A 228 -16.34 -36.17 19.44
N GLU A 229 -16.84 -36.11 18.20
CA GLU A 229 -16.61 -35.00 17.27
C GLU A 229 -17.21 -33.70 17.80
N ASN A 230 -18.45 -33.74 18.30
CA ASN A 230 -19.09 -32.58 18.92
C ASN A 230 -18.34 -32.08 20.17
N LEU A 231 -17.80 -32.99 20.98
CA LEU A 231 -16.97 -32.63 22.13
C LEU A 231 -15.65 -31.99 21.68
N ALA A 232 -15.00 -32.53 20.65
CA ALA A 232 -13.78 -31.93 20.08
C ALA A 232 -14.05 -30.53 19.52
N ASN A 233 -15.15 -30.35 18.79
CA ASN A 233 -15.57 -29.06 18.25
C ASN A 233 -15.91 -28.04 19.36
N ARG A 234 -16.55 -28.48 20.46
CA ARG A 234 -16.79 -27.62 21.63
C ARG A 234 -15.50 -27.19 22.30
N TYR A 235 -14.56 -28.11 22.51
CA TYR A 235 -13.25 -27.78 23.07
C TYR A 235 -12.51 -26.78 22.18
N LEU A 236 -12.50 -27.01 20.86
CA LEU A 236 -11.87 -26.09 19.91
C LEU A 236 -12.54 -24.71 19.92
N LYS A 237 -13.88 -24.65 19.97
CA LYS A 237 -14.64 -23.40 20.14
C LYS A 237 -14.21 -22.66 21.42
N ASP A 238 -14.09 -23.36 22.54
CA ASP A 238 -13.73 -22.75 23.82
C ASP A 238 -12.28 -22.24 23.83
N VAL A 239 -11.34 -22.98 23.23
CA VAL A 239 -9.94 -22.54 23.06
C VAL A 239 -9.87 -21.28 22.19
N VAL A 240 -10.53 -21.28 21.03
CA VAL A 240 -10.55 -20.12 20.13
C VAL A 240 -11.19 -18.92 20.81
N LYS A 241 -12.29 -19.13 21.55
CA LYS A 241 -12.94 -18.06 22.32
C LYS A 241 -12.01 -17.49 23.39
N HIS A 242 -11.33 -18.34 24.15
CA HIS A 242 -10.45 -17.91 25.22
C HIS A 242 -9.19 -17.19 24.70
N GLU A 243 -8.61 -17.61 23.57
CA GLU A 243 -7.39 -17.00 23.03
C GLU A 243 -7.66 -15.75 22.20
N CYS A 244 -8.73 -15.76 21.39
CA CYS A 244 -9.01 -14.70 20.42
C CYS A 244 -10.09 -13.74 20.89
N TRP A 245 -11.15 -14.22 21.53
CA TRP A 245 -12.31 -13.40 21.87
C TRP A 245 -12.18 -12.77 23.25
N ASP A 246 -12.11 -13.57 24.32
CA ASP A 246 -12.16 -13.11 25.72
C ASP A 246 -11.13 -12.01 26.09
N PRO A 247 -9.85 -12.05 25.66
CA PRO A 247 -8.85 -11.03 26.03
C PRO A 247 -9.02 -9.67 25.32
N MET A 248 -9.95 -9.55 24.36
CA MET A 248 -10.21 -8.27 23.70
C MET A 248 -11.10 -7.37 24.57
N SER A 249 -10.65 -6.15 24.90
CA SER A 249 -11.52 -5.13 25.52
C SER A 249 -12.53 -4.56 24.54
N VAL A 250 -12.10 -4.34 23.30
CA VAL A 250 -12.95 -3.87 22.21
C VAL A 250 -13.05 -4.98 21.19
N LYS A 251 -14.25 -5.55 21.05
CA LYS A 251 -14.54 -6.59 20.04
C LYS A 251 -14.69 -5.96 18.65
N GLY A 252 -14.29 -6.70 17.62
CA GLY A 252 -14.48 -6.28 16.23
C GLY A 252 -15.95 -6.19 15.87
N ARG A 253 -16.42 -5.00 15.49
CA ARG A 253 -17.79 -4.70 15.05
C ARG A 253 -17.75 -3.89 13.76
N ALA A 254 -18.74 -4.11 12.90
CA ALA A 254 -19.00 -3.28 11.73
C ALA A 254 -20.24 -2.40 11.95
N VAL A 255 -20.31 -1.28 11.24
CA VAL A 255 -21.53 -0.51 11.02
C VAL A 255 -21.74 -0.43 9.52
N LYS A 256 -22.89 -0.91 9.06
CA LYS A 256 -23.29 -0.87 7.64
C LYS A 256 -24.27 0.27 7.39
N CYS A 257 -24.25 0.82 6.17
CA CYS A 257 -25.32 1.68 5.68
C CYS A 257 -26.63 0.90 5.48
N PHE A 258 -27.76 1.59 5.35
CA PHE A 258 -29.07 1.00 5.07
C PHE A 258 -29.28 0.74 3.58
N HIS A 259 -28.94 1.70 2.71
CA HIS A 259 -29.15 1.60 1.25
C HIS A 259 -27.85 1.42 0.47
N ILE A 260 -26.74 1.93 0.99
CA ILE A 260 -25.42 1.84 0.38
C ILE A 260 -24.69 0.58 0.87
N THR A 261 -23.83 -0.02 0.04
CA THR A 261 -23.03 -1.21 0.42
C THR A 261 -21.79 -0.89 1.25
N SER A 262 -21.65 0.34 1.75
CA SER A 262 -20.51 0.76 2.55
C SER A 262 -20.57 0.19 3.98
N GLU A 263 -19.46 -0.38 4.43
CA GLU A 263 -19.27 -0.84 5.81
C GLU A 263 -18.06 -0.16 6.44
N VAL A 264 -18.14 0.14 7.73
CA VAL A 264 -16.99 0.60 8.50
C VAL A 264 -16.78 -0.28 9.71
N LYS A 265 -15.54 -0.73 9.92
CA LYS A 265 -15.15 -1.58 11.05
C LYS A 265 -14.50 -0.73 12.13
N ASN A 266 -14.69 -1.09 13.40
CA ASN A 266 -13.91 -0.51 14.50
C ASN A 266 -12.48 -1.10 14.54
N TYR A 267 -11.67 -0.67 15.50
CA TYR A 267 -10.37 -1.31 15.77
C TYR A 267 -10.50 -2.29 16.95
N PRO A 268 -10.32 -3.60 16.73
CA PRO A 268 -10.25 -4.56 17.82
C PRO A 268 -9.01 -4.30 18.68
N MET A 269 -9.18 -4.24 19.99
CA MET A 269 -8.10 -3.90 20.94
C MET A 269 -8.06 -4.92 22.08
N LYS A 270 -6.83 -5.31 22.46
CA LYS A 270 -6.57 -6.05 23.70
C LYS A 270 -6.37 -5.06 24.85
N GLU A 271 -6.67 -5.51 26.06
CA GLU A 271 -6.26 -4.78 27.26
C GLU A 271 -4.74 -4.74 27.36
N ARG A 272 -4.20 -3.59 27.74
CA ARG A 272 -2.76 -3.45 28.01
C ARG A 272 -2.42 -4.21 29.28
N THR A 273 -1.33 -4.95 29.25
CA THR A 273 -0.84 -5.61 30.46
C THR A 273 -0.32 -4.58 31.45
N GLU A 274 -0.32 -4.92 32.75
CA GLU A 274 0.20 -4.02 33.80
C GLU A 274 1.67 -3.67 33.54
N GLU A 275 2.46 -4.61 33.04
CA GLU A 275 3.87 -4.41 32.67
C GLU A 275 4.04 -3.35 31.57
N GLU A 276 3.19 -3.36 30.54
CA GLU A 276 3.24 -2.38 29.45
C GLU A 276 2.92 -0.97 29.96
N LEU A 277 1.95 -0.86 30.89
CA LEU A 277 1.58 0.41 31.51
C LEU A 277 2.70 0.95 32.40
N GLU A 278 3.36 0.10 33.18
CA GLU A 278 4.52 0.50 33.98
C GLU A 278 5.68 1.00 33.12
N ILE A 279 5.99 0.30 32.03
CA ILE A 279 7.04 0.71 31.09
C ILE A 279 6.69 2.07 30.48
N LEU A 280 5.43 2.24 30.04
CA LEU A 280 4.97 3.51 29.50
C LEU A 280 5.10 4.64 30.53
N GLU A 281 4.71 4.42 31.77
CA GLU A 281 4.82 5.42 32.84
C GLU A 281 6.28 5.79 33.12
N LYS A 282 7.17 4.80 33.21
CA LYS A 282 8.62 5.02 33.36
C LYS A 282 9.17 5.88 32.22
N VAL A 283 8.82 5.56 30.97
CA VAL A 283 9.26 6.32 29.79
C VAL A 283 8.71 7.75 29.80
N LEU A 284 7.45 7.96 30.17
CA LEU A 284 6.85 9.28 30.28
C LEU A 284 7.54 10.14 31.36
N GLN A 285 7.91 9.53 32.49
CA GLN A 285 8.66 10.21 33.55
C GLN A 285 10.06 10.60 33.08
N ILE A 286 10.79 9.68 32.44
CA ILE A 286 12.12 9.96 31.84
C ILE A 286 12.04 11.13 30.87
N LYS A 287 11.04 11.14 29.98
CA LYS A 287 10.85 12.21 29.01
C LYS A 287 10.58 13.57 29.67
N LYS A 288 9.77 13.59 30.74
CA LYS A 288 9.50 14.81 31.50
C LYS A 288 10.77 15.35 32.17
N LEU A 289 11.61 14.47 32.70
CA LEU A 289 12.91 14.83 33.28
C LEU A 289 13.85 15.40 32.22
N GLU A 290 14.02 14.69 31.10
CA GLU A 290 14.90 15.15 30.00
C GLU A 290 14.44 16.49 29.42
N THR A 291 13.13 16.71 29.24
CA THR A 291 12.63 17.99 28.74
C THR A 291 12.81 19.12 29.76
N ALA A 292 12.74 18.84 31.06
CA ALA A 292 13.08 19.81 32.10
C ALA A 292 14.57 20.13 32.10
N ASP A 293 15.43 19.11 32.03
CA ASP A 293 16.89 19.26 31.96
C ASP A 293 17.31 20.04 30.72
N HIS A 294 16.72 19.74 29.56
CA HIS A 294 17.02 20.43 28.32
C HIS A 294 16.57 21.91 28.35
N LYS A 295 15.46 22.22 29.05
CA LYS A 295 15.03 23.60 29.31
C LYS A 295 15.99 24.32 30.25
N VAL A 296 16.50 23.65 31.28
CA VAL A 296 17.50 24.21 32.20
C VAL A 296 18.81 24.48 31.47
N GLN A 297 19.31 23.55 30.66
CA GLN A 297 20.51 23.75 29.85
C GLN A 297 20.36 24.91 28.87
N LYS A 298 19.21 25.02 28.18
CA LYS A 298 18.93 26.17 27.30
C LYS A 298 18.88 27.49 28.07
N LYS A 299 18.37 27.50 29.30
CA LYS A 299 18.40 28.69 30.17
C LYS A 299 19.82 29.02 30.60
N ASN A 300 20.61 28.05 31.03
CA ASN A 300 22.00 28.25 31.42
C ASN A 300 22.86 28.81 30.26
N LEU A 301 22.71 28.26 29.06
CA LEU A 301 23.37 28.78 27.84
C LEU A 301 22.93 30.22 27.51
N LYS A 302 21.65 30.55 27.71
CA LYS A 302 21.14 31.92 27.52
C LYS A 302 21.68 32.88 28.60
N THR A 303 21.77 32.43 29.86
CA THR A 303 22.31 33.22 30.97
C THR A 303 23.83 33.46 30.83
N GLU A 304 24.57 32.52 30.24
CA GLU A 304 25.99 32.72 29.89
C GLU A 304 26.16 33.75 28.76
N SER A 305 25.24 33.77 27.78
CA SER A 305 25.25 34.78 26.71
C SER A 305 24.74 36.18 27.13
N GLU A 306 24.06 36.31 28.28
CA GLU A 306 23.53 37.59 28.80
C GLU A 306 24.58 38.45 29.53
N THR A 307 25.86 38.06 29.58
CA THR A 307 26.94 38.91 30.14
C THR A 307 27.53 39.93 29.16
N VAL A 308 27.06 39.99 27.90
CA VAL A 308 27.51 40.99 26.91
C VAL A 308 26.30 41.56 26.14
N LEU A 309 25.94 42.79 26.52
CA LEU A 309 25.06 43.80 25.87
C LEU A 309 23.60 43.93 26.38
N PRO A 310 23.10 45.18 26.56
CA PRO A 310 21.79 45.45 27.18
C PRO A 310 20.64 45.36 26.17
N LYS A 311 19.49 44.89 26.68
CA LYS A 311 18.19 44.79 26.01
C LYS A 311 17.59 46.17 25.74
N GLU A 312 17.17 46.43 24.49
CA GLU A 312 15.99 47.24 24.20
C GLU A 312 15.17 46.61 23.05
N GLU A 313 13.89 46.34 23.38
CA GLU A 313 12.73 46.25 22.48
C GLU A 313 12.67 45.17 21.39
N GLN A 314 12.41 43.91 21.78
CA GLN A 314 11.87 42.92 20.83
C GLN A 314 11.02 41.81 21.50
N GLU A 315 10.32 42.10 22.60
CA GLU A 315 9.61 41.07 23.39
C GLU A 315 8.07 41.13 23.30
N LYS A 316 7.48 41.68 22.23
CA LYS A 316 6.00 41.75 22.10
C LYS A 316 5.39 41.29 20.77
N THR A 317 6.12 40.62 19.89
CA THR A 317 5.60 40.21 18.57
C THR A 317 5.74 38.72 18.23
N GLU A 318 6.16 37.86 19.15
CA GLU A 318 6.33 36.42 18.87
C GLU A 318 5.23 35.50 19.43
N GLU A 319 4.28 36.00 20.23
CA GLU A 319 3.28 35.14 20.89
C GLU A 319 1.92 35.00 20.18
N VAL A 320 1.70 35.57 18.99
CA VAL A 320 0.34 35.58 18.39
C VAL A 320 0.19 34.77 17.09
N MET A 321 1.25 34.28 16.42
CA MET A 321 1.08 33.53 15.16
C MET A 321 2.09 32.38 15.00
N ALA A 322 2.06 31.39 15.90
CA ALA A 322 2.69 30.09 15.64
C ALA A 322 1.65 29.18 14.99
N ASP A 323 1.64 29.11 13.66
CA ASP A 323 0.83 28.17 12.90
C ASP A 323 1.13 26.74 13.36
N ASN A 324 0.15 26.07 13.99
CA ASN A 324 0.21 24.66 14.36
C ASN A 324 0.63 23.73 13.19
N SER A 325 0.47 24.19 11.93
CA SER A 325 0.86 23.45 10.72
C SER A 325 2.38 23.31 10.53
N ALA A 326 3.18 24.29 10.99
CA ALA A 326 4.64 24.25 10.83
C ALA A 326 5.29 23.17 11.71
N SER A 327 4.72 22.92 12.90
CA SER A 327 5.20 21.88 13.82
C SER A 327 4.99 20.46 13.28
N SER A 328 3.85 20.18 12.65
CA SER A 328 3.52 18.84 12.12
C SER A 328 4.41 18.39 10.96
N CYS A 329 4.98 19.33 10.20
CA CYS A 329 5.83 19.02 9.04
C CYS A 329 7.18 18.40 9.46
N LEU A 330 7.82 18.97 10.48
CA LEU A 330 9.11 18.50 11.02
C LEU A 330 8.95 17.32 11.99
N ILE A 331 7.86 17.31 12.77
CA ILE A 331 7.50 16.16 13.60
C ILE A 331 7.05 14.98 12.71
N GLY A 332 6.69 15.23 11.46
CA GLY A 332 6.29 14.23 10.49
C GLY A 332 5.14 13.36 10.99
N SER A 333 4.21 13.92 11.76
CA SER A 333 3.08 13.22 12.38
C SER A 333 1.81 14.05 12.25
N LEU A 334 0.70 13.38 11.91
CA LEU A 334 -0.64 13.95 11.94
C LEU A 334 -1.45 13.49 13.17
N SER A 335 -0.85 12.74 14.09
CA SER A 335 -1.54 12.07 15.19
C SER A 335 -2.32 13.02 16.12
N SER A 336 -1.89 14.27 16.26
CA SER A 336 -2.57 15.29 17.08
C SER A 336 -3.98 15.63 16.59
N GLN A 337 -4.26 15.48 15.29
CA GLN A 337 -5.59 15.73 14.72
C GLN A 337 -6.56 14.54 14.93
N TYR A 338 -6.04 13.40 15.39
CA TYR A 338 -6.77 12.13 15.53
C TYR A 338 -6.69 11.59 16.98
N GLY A 339 -6.40 12.46 17.96
CA GLY A 339 -6.44 12.12 19.38
C GLY A 339 -5.12 11.63 19.99
N GLY A 340 -4.00 11.73 19.27
CA GLY A 340 -2.67 11.36 19.77
C GLY A 340 -1.81 12.58 20.10
N ASP A 341 -1.37 12.74 21.35
CA ASP A 341 -0.52 13.85 21.77
C ASP A 341 0.93 13.71 21.25
N THR A 342 1.25 14.43 20.18
CA THR A 342 2.60 14.42 19.57
C THR A 342 3.66 15.18 20.37
N SER A 343 3.25 16.01 21.32
CA SER A 343 4.16 16.78 22.20
C SER A 343 5.01 15.89 23.11
N ILE A 344 4.57 14.65 23.34
CA ILE A 344 5.24 13.67 24.19
C ILE A 344 6.45 13.06 23.47
N LEU A 345 6.45 13.05 22.13
CA LEU A 345 7.50 12.44 21.33
C LEU A 345 8.84 13.19 21.42
N TYR A 346 9.93 12.47 21.17
CA TYR A 346 11.20 13.08 20.81
C TYR A 346 11.11 13.73 19.43
N HIS A 347 11.85 14.82 19.25
CA HIS A 347 12.04 15.39 17.94
C HIS A 347 12.83 14.40 17.07
N GLN A 348 12.46 14.23 15.80
CA GLN A 348 13.06 13.19 14.94
C GLN A 348 14.58 13.36 14.75
N LEU A 349 15.09 14.60 14.85
CA LEU A 349 16.52 14.91 14.75
C LEU A 349 17.33 14.63 16.03
N ASP A 350 16.66 14.47 17.18
CA ASP A 350 17.32 14.42 18.49
C ASP A 350 17.46 12.97 19.01
N LEU A 351 17.22 11.97 18.17
CA LEU A 351 17.18 10.54 18.52
C LEU A 351 18.55 9.85 18.44
N HIS A 352 19.53 10.30 19.22
CA HIS A 352 20.90 9.79 19.07
C HIS A 352 21.16 8.45 19.78
N THR A 353 20.52 8.21 20.93
CA THR A 353 20.82 7.05 21.77
C THR A 353 19.87 5.88 21.54
N ARG A 354 20.36 4.66 21.81
CA ARG A 354 19.54 3.43 21.75
C ARG A 354 18.31 3.53 22.64
N GLU A 355 18.47 4.03 23.87
CA GLU A 355 17.39 4.18 24.84
C GLU A 355 16.33 5.18 24.37
N GLN A 356 16.73 6.32 23.80
CA GLN A 356 15.79 7.28 23.22
C GLN A 356 15.01 6.68 22.05
N LYS A 357 15.65 5.89 21.18
CA LYS A 357 14.96 5.17 20.09
C LYS A 357 13.93 4.17 20.65
N VAL A 358 14.28 3.41 21.69
CA VAL A 358 13.37 2.45 22.35
C VAL A 358 12.21 3.18 23.03
N ASN A 359 12.50 4.25 23.77
CA ASN A 359 11.50 5.10 24.43
C ASN A 359 10.54 5.70 23.39
N GLN A 360 11.07 6.19 22.26
CA GLN A 360 10.27 6.69 21.15
C GLN A 360 9.33 5.61 20.59
N ILE A 361 9.77 4.35 20.45
CA ILE A 361 8.91 3.25 20.00
C ILE A 361 7.75 3.03 20.97
N VAL A 362 8.02 3.03 22.29
CA VAL A 362 6.97 2.87 23.32
C VAL A 362 5.94 4.01 23.22
N LEU A 363 6.41 5.25 23.08
CA LEU A 363 5.53 6.41 22.96
C LEU A 363 4.71 6.40 21.65
N LEU A 364 5.31 5.98 20.53
CA LEU A 364 4.60 5.83 19.26
C LEU A 364 3.51 4.74 19.33
N LYS A 365 3.79 3.61 19.99
CA LYS A 365 2.77 2.57 20.26
C LYS A 365 1.62 3.12 21.11
N ASP A 366 1.91 3.96 22.11
CA ASP A 366 0.88 4.62 22.92
C ASP A 366 0.01 5.58 22.09
N ILE A 367 0.62 6.36 21.20
CA ILE A 367 -0.09 7.25 20.28
C ILE A 367 -1.01 6.45 19.35
N ILE A 368 -0.52 5.35 18.75
CA ILE A 368 -1.35 4.49 17.88
C ILE A 368 -2.56 3.96 18.65
N TYR A 369 -2.35 3.49 19.88
CA TYR A 369 -3.45 3.04 20.73
C TYR A 369 -4.44 4.16 21.02
N LYS A 370 -3.98 5.37 21.38
CA LYS A 370 -4.84 6.54 21.61
C LYS A 370 -5.67 6.92 20.38
N VAL A 371 -5.05 6.96 19.20
CA VAL A 371 -5.74 7.21 17.93
C VAL A 371 -6.81 6.15 17.68
N LYS A 372 -6.50 4.86 17.87
CA LYS A 372 -7.48 3.76 17.76
C LYS A 372 -8.63 3.93 18.77
N THR A 373 -8.34 4.30 20.02
CA THR A 373 -9.39 4.52 21.03
C THR A 373 -10.27 5.73 20.73
N ALA A 374 -9.70 6.81 20.18
CA ALA A 374 -10.44 8.01 19.79
C ALA A 374 -11.42 7.68 18.65
N PHE A 375 -10.95 6.95 17.62
CA PHE A 375 -11.82 6.48 16.54
C PHE A 375 -12.91 5.52 17.05
N ASN A 376 -12.57 4.58 17.93
CA ASN A 376 -13.56 3.65 18.48
C ASN A 376 -14.68 4.37 19.27
N LYS A 377 -14.36 5.46 19.98
CA LYS A 377 -15.39 6.29 20.64
C LYS A 377 -16.34 6.96 19.63
N GLU A 378 -15.80 7.49 18.53
CA GLU A 378 -16.62 8.05 17.44
C GLU A 378 -17.50 6.96 16.80
N PHE A 379 -16.93 5.77 16.58
CA PHE A 379 -17.64 4.60 16.06
C PHE A 379 -18.80 4.15 16.98
N ASP A 380 -18.57 4.05 18.30
CA ASP A 380 -19.59 3.63 19.25
C ASP A 380 -20.78 4.60 19.29
N ILE A 381 -20.52 5.91 19.07
CA ILE A 381 -21.59 6.92 18.96
C ILE A 381 -22.46 6.62 17.73
N VAL A 382 -21.85 6.36 16.58
CA VAL A 382 -22.58 6.06 15.33
C VAL A 382 -23.30 4.72 15.40
N ALA A 383 -22.72 3.70 16.04
CA ALA A 383 -23.37 2.42 16.26
C ALA A 383 -24.66 2.57 17.10
N ARG A 384 -24.61 3.34 18.20
CA ARG A 384 -25.80 3.66 19.01
C ARG A 384 -26.83 4.50 18.23
N GLN A 385 -26.37 5.41 17.37
CA GLN A 385 -27.28 6.14 16.48
C GLN A 385 -28.01 5.20 15.52
N LYS A 386 -27.32 4.18 14.97
CA LYS A 386 -27.97 3.18 14.11
C LYS A 386 -29.08 2.43 14.83
N GLU A 387 -28.82 1.97 16.05
CA GLU A 387 -29.83 1.28 16.88
C GLU A 387 -31.06 2.17 17.13
N GLN A 388 -30.85 3.46 17.40
CA GLN A 388 -31.92 4.44 17.58
C GLN A 388 -32.71 4.67 16.28
N GLU A 389 -32.05 4.78 15.13
CA GLU A 389 -32.74 4.93 13.85
C GLU A 389 -33.54 3.67 13.48
N ILE A 390 -33.00 2.47 13.72
CA ILE A 390 -33.76 1.22 13.54
C ILE A 390 -35.00 1.21 14.42
N ALA A 391 -34.90 1.63 15.69
CA ALA A 391 -36.07 1.72 16.58
C ALA A 391 -37.13 2.70 16.06
N ARG A 392 -36.70 3.88 15.56
CA ARG A 392 -37.60 4.87 14.96
C ARG A 392 -38.26 4.38 13.68
N VAL A 393 -37.52 3.68 12.82
CA VAL A 393 -38.09 3.06 11.61
C VAL A 393 -39.10 1.99 11.98
N LYS A 394 -38.82 1.15 12.99
CA LYS A 394 -39.78 0.14 13.48
C LYS A 394 -41.07 0.77 14.01
N GLU A 395 -40.99 1.87 14.75
CA GLU A 395 -42.16 2.61 15.23
C GLU A 395 -42.99 3.17 14.06
N ARG A 396 -42.35 3.78 13.06
CA ARG A 396 -43.03 4.27 11.85
C ARG A 396 -43.62 3.14 11.02
N ASN A 397 -42.93 2.00 10.92
CA ASN A 397 -43.42 0.82 10.22
C ASN A 397 -44.64 0.19 10.89
N LEU A 398 -44.73 0.22 12.23
CA LEU A 398 -45.95 -0.17 12.93
C LEU A 398 -47.13 0.71 12.51
N ARG A 399 -46.92 2.04 12.45
CA ARG A 399 -47.94 2.98 11.97
C ARG A 399 -48.31 2.74 10.51
N ILE A 400 -47.34 2.42 9.64
CA ILE A 400 -47.59 2.06 8.23
C ILE A 400 -48.42 0.78 8.16
N ARG A 401 -48.12 -0.25 8.96
CA ARG A 401 -48.92 -1.48 9.02
C ARG A 401 -50.36 -1.22 9.46
N GLU A 402 -50.58 -0.37 10.46
CA GLU A 402 -51.93 0.08 10.85
C GLU A 402 -52.68 0.75 9.69
N ILE A 403 -52.01 1.61 8.93
CA ILE A 403 -52.60 2.29 7.76
C ILE A 403 -52.90 1.28 6.63
N LEU A 404 -52.02 0.30 6.40
CA LEU A 404 -52.23 -0.75 5.41
C LEU A 404 -53.40 -1.67 5.77
N GLU A 405 -53.56 -2.01 7.06
CA GLU A 405 -54.74 -2.72 7.58
C GLU A 405 -56.02 -1.89 7.40
N GLN A 406 -55.97 -0.56 7.58
CA GLN A 406 -57.11 0.32 7.33
C GLN A 406 -57.49 0.42 5.84
N LEU A 407 -56.52 0.26 4.94
CA LEU A 407 -56.70 0.31 3.49
C LEU A 407 -56.97 -1.07 2.85
N ASP A 408 -56.93 -2.16 3.62
CA ASP A 408 -56.99 -3.55 3.16
C ASP A 408 -55.92 -3.88 2.08
N LEU A 409 -54.74 -3.26 2.17
CA LEU A 409 -53.63 -3.47 1.23
C LEU A 409 -52.59 -4.43 1.81
N GLN A 410 -52.30 -5.52 1.10
CA GLN A 410 -51.22 -6.45 1.44
C GLN A 410 -49.90 -6.00 0.79
N LEU A 411 -49.21 -5.05 1.42
CA LEU A 411 -47.86 -4.64 1.03
C LEU A 411 -46.86 -5.09 2.09
N GLU A 412 -45.75 -5.69 1.65
CA GLU A 412 -44.63 -6.02 2.53
C GLU A 412 -43.91 -4.73 2.94
N VAL A 413 -43.83 -4.50 4.26
CA VAL A 413 -43.15 -3.32 4.82
C VAL A 413 -41.66 -3.65 5.01
N TRP A 414 -40.80 -2.76 4.53
CA TRP A 414 -39.34 -2.90 4.68
C TRP A 414 -38.91 -2.77 6.16
N GLU A 415 -38.28 -3.80 6.72
CA GLU A 415 -37.80 -3.79 8.10
C GLU A 415 -36.26 -3.86 8.19
N PRO A 416 -35.59 -2.80 8.68
CA PRO A 416 -34.16 -2.85 8.91
C PRO A 416 -33.83 -3.69 10.15
N ALA A 417 -32.89 -4.62 9.98
CA ALA A 417 -32.32 -5.44 11.03
C ALA A 417 -30.80 -5.26 11.09
N LEU A 418 -30.23 -5.44 12.29
CA LEU A 418 -28.78 -5.48 12.45
C LEU A 418 -28.25 -6.79 11.88
N THR A 419 -27.14 -6.70 11.14
CA THR A 419 -26.49 -7.88 10.56
C THR A 419 -25.51 -8.52 11.53
N ASP A 420 -25.11 -9.77 11.28
CA ASP A 420 -24.25 -10.55 12.17
C ASP A 420 -22.86 -9.90 12.39
N ASP A 421 -22.38 -9.12 11.42
CA ASP A 421 -21.13 -8.36 11.53
C ASP A 421 -21.22 -7.17 12.50
N GLU A 422 -22.44 -6.67 12.77
CA GLU A 422 -22.69 -5.55 13.69
C GLU A 422 -22.87 -6.04 15.13
N ILE A 423 -23.40 -7.27 15.29
CA ILE A 423 -23.51 -8.00 16.55
C ILE A 423 -22.70 -9.30 16.45
N PRO A 424 -21.36 -9.22 16.57
CA PRO A 424 -20.47 -10.37 16.41
C PRO A 424 -20.71 -11.49 17.44
N GLU A 425 -21.38 -11.19 18.56
CA GLU A 425 -21.78 -12.19 19.57
C GLU A 425 -22.78 -13.22 19.02
N ARG A 426 -23.58 -12.83 18.02
CA ARG A 426 -24.56 -13.74 17.39
C ARG A 426 -23.89 -14.91 16.69
N ALA A 427 -22.70 -14.73 16.12
CA ALA A 427 -21.94 -15.83 15.49
C ALA A 427 -21.50 -16.92 16.49
N LEU A 428 -21.46 -16.63 17.79
CA LEU A 428 -21.12 -17.61 18.83
C LEU A 428 -22.34 -18.43 19.31
N THR A 429 -23.55 -18.00 18.94
CA THR A 429 -24.83 -18.57 19.37
C THR A 429 -25.61 -19.07 18.17
N VAL A 430 -25.92 -20.37 18.14
CA VAL A 430 -26.78 -20.95 17.10
C VAL A 430 -28.23 -20.79 17.56
N GLN A 431 -29.09 -20.22 16.71
CA GLN A 431 -30.53 -20.19 16.98
C GLN A 431 -31.21 -21.46 16.46
N ASP A 432 -32.27 -21.90 17.14
CA ASP A 432 -33.03 -23.09 16.73
C ASP A 432 -33.60 -22.97 15.31
N SER A 433 -33.87 -21.74 14.85
CA SER A 433 -34.32 -21.44 13.49
C SER A 433 -33.27 -21.67 12.39
N GLU A 434 -31.98 -21.71 12.73
CA GLU A 434 -30.88 -21.98 11.78
C GLU A 434 -30.73 -23.48 11.50
N ILE A 435 -31.27 -24.33 12.38
CA ILE A 435 -31.21 -25.78 12.26
C ILE A 435 -32.32 -26.23 11.31
N LYS A 436 -31.98 -26.44 10.04
CA LYS A 436 -32.92 -26.90 9.00
C LYS A 436 -33.36 -28.37 9.16
N VAL A 437 -32.62 -29.14 9.95
CA VAL A 437 -32.89 -30.57 10.17
C VAL A 437 -33.87 -30.72 11.32
N GLU A 438 -34.97 -31.44 11.07
CA GLU A 438 -35.91 -31.79 12.13
C GLU A 438 -35.19 -32.54 13.25
N LYS A 439 -35.31 -32.03 14.48
CA LYS A 439 -34.71 -32.67 15.65
C LYS A 439 -35.26 -34.09 15.78
N TYR A 440 -34.38 -35.09 15.72
CA TYR A 440 -34.78 -36.47 16.01
C TYR A 440 -35.15 -36.59 17.48
N LEU A 441 -36.46 -36.61 17.74
CA LEU A 441 -37.01 -36.84 19.07
C LEU A 441 -37.00 -38.35 19.35
N THR A 442 -36.47 -38.72 20.51
CA THR A 442 -36.63 -40.08 21.05
C THR A 442 -38.11 -40.37 21.32
N GLN A 443 -38.50 -41.63 21.41
CA GLN A 443 -39.92 -42.02 21.54
C GLN A 443 -40.59 -41.38 22.77
N GLU A 444 -39.87 -41.29 23.89
CA GLU A 444 -40.34 -40.61 25.10
C GLU A 444 -40.46 -39.08 24.95
N GLU A 445 -39.62 -38.45 24.13
CA GLU A 445 -39.67 -37.01 23.86
C GLU A 445 -40.79 -36.65 22.89
N ARG A 446 -41.14 -37.55 21.96
CA ARG A 446 -42.29 -37.39 21.04
C ARG A 446 -43.60 -37.39 21.81
N GLU A 447 -43.79 -38.36 22.72
CA GLU A 447 -44.98 -38.43 23.57
C GLU A 447 -45.13 -37.16 24.43
N LYS A 448 -44.03 -36.65 25.00
CA LYS A 448 -44.02 -35.39 25.76
C LYS A 448 -44.37 -34.18 24.89
N ALA A 449 -43.82 -34.09 23.68
CA ALA A 449 -44.11 -33.01 22.75
C ALA A 449 -45.58 -33.02 22.30
N GLU A 450 -46.16 -34.20 22.05
CA GLU A 450 -47.58 -34.34 21.71
C GLU A 450 -48.50 -33.94 22.88
N ILE A 451 -48.16 -34.31 24.10
CA ILE A 451 -48.91 -33.91 25.31
C ILE A 451 -48.87 -32.39 25.47
N LEU A 452 -47.71 -31.77 25.27
CA LEU A 452 -47.56 -30.31 25.34
C LEU A 452 -48.33 -29.60 24.21
N ALA A 453 -48.27 -30.11 22.99
CA ALA A 453 -49.01 -29.55 21.85
C ALA A 453 -50.53 -29.62 22.07
N LYS A 454 -51.03 -30.72 22.65
CA LYS A 454 -52.45 -30.84 23.02
C LYS A 454 -52.86 -29.82 24.09
N LEU A 455 -52.04 -29.62 25.12
CA LEU A 455 -52.27 -28.60 26.16
C LEU A 455 -52.24 -27.16 25.60
N GLU A 456 -51.34 -26.87 24.67
CA GLU A 456 -51.24 -25.57 24.00
C GLU A 456 -52.48 -25.27 23.13
N MET A 457 -52.96 -26.28 22.39
CA MET A 457 -54.20 -26.16 21.61
C MET A 457 -55.42 -25.94 22.49
N GLU A 458 -55.53 -26.64 23.63
CA GLU A 458 -56.60 -26.42 24.61
C GLU A 458 -56.57 -24.99 25.20
N ARG A 459 -55.37 -24.46 25.51
CA ARG A 459 -55.21 -23.06 25.94
C ARG A 459 -55.68 -22.05 24.88
N ARG A 460 -55.30 -22.23 23.61
CA ARG A 460 -55.72 -21.33 22.53
C ARG A 460 -57.22 -21.38 22.23
N LEU A 461 -57.88 -22.51 22.48
CA LEU A 461 -59.34 -22.62 22.36
C LEU A 461 -60.04 -21.87 23.50
N ALA A 462 -59.52 -21.93 24.73
CA ALA A 462 -60.08 -21.22 25.87
C ALA A 462 -60.01 -19.68 25.76
N GLU A 463 -58.95 -19.13 25.13
CA GLU A 463 -58.77 -17.67 24.97
C GLU A 463 -59.72 -17.02 23.93
N LYS A 464 -60.32 -17.80 23.03
CA LYS A 464 -61.24 -17.29 22.00
C LYS A 464 -62.68 -17.08 22.51
N ASP A 465 -63.04 -17.63 23.67
CA ASP A 465 -64.40 -17.55 24.22
C ASP A 465 -64.56 -16.38 25.22
N ASN A 466 -64.46 -15.15 24.71
CA ASN A 466 -64.81 -13.95 25.48
C ASN A 466 -66.33 -13.68 25.41
N GLU A 467 -67.09 -14.14 26.40
CA GLU A 467 -68.56 -13.97 26.50
C GLU A 467 -69.03 -12.51 26.35
N ARG A 468 -68.21 -11.55 26.78
CA ARG A 468 -68.48 -10.11 26.71
C ARG A 468 -68.51 -9.55 25.28
N LEU A 469 -67.66 -10.06 24.39
CA LEU A 469 -67.62 -9.65 22.97
C LEU A 469 -68.80 -10.25 22.19
N ARG A 470 -69.23 -11.46 22.56
CA ARG A 470 -70.39 -12.14 21.96
C ARG A 470 -71.69 -11.39 22.27
N ALA A 471 -71.88 -10.95 23.51
CA ALA A 471 -73.04 -10.16 23.93
C ALA A 471 -73.08 -8.74 23.32
N LEU A 472 -71.91 -8.13 23.05
CA LEU A 472 -71.82 -6.81 22.43
C LEU A 472 -72.17 -6.85 20.94
N ASN A 473 -71.69 -7.87 20.23
CA ASN A 473 -72.02 -8.11 18.83
C ASN A 473 -73.52 -8.38 18.63
N ASP A 474 -74.15 -9.13 19.53
CA ASP A 474 -75.58 -9.43 19.46
C ASP A 474 -76.48 -8.23 19.79
N MET A 475 -76.04 -7.30 20.65
CA MET A 475 -76.90 -6.19 21.10
C MET A 475 -76.73 -4.87 20.34
N MET A 476 -75.55 -4.57 19.78
CA MET A 476 -75.30 -3.33 19.04
C MET A 476 -74.42 -3.51 17.79
N GLY A 477 -74.34 -4.72 17.24
CA GLY A 477 -73.55 -4.99 16.03
C GLY A 477 -72.03 -4.78 16.20
N GLY A 478 -71.55 -4.70 17.45
CA GLY A 478 -70.12 -4.61 17.77
C GLY A 478 -69.51 -3.21 17.84
N VAL A 479 -70.27 -2.12 17.65
CA VAL A 479 -69.71 -0.75 17.59
C VAL A 479 -70.32 0.15 18.68
N LEU A 480 -69.48 0.62 19.62
CA LEU A 480 -69.89 1.53 20.71
C LEU A 480 -69.73 3.01 20.35
N GLU A 481 -68.76 3.35 19.49
CA GLU A 481 -68.46 4.68 18.98
C GLU A 481 -68.00 4.55 17.52
N VAL A 482 -68.59 5.31 16.59
CA VAL A 482 -68.16 5.33 15.18
C VAL A 482 -66.78 5.98 15.13
N LYS A 483 -65.74 5.16 14.98
CA LYS A 483 -64.40 5.69 14.76
C LYS A 483 -64.28 6.10 13.29
N LYS A 484 -63.35 7.01 12.98
CA LYS A 484 -63.05 7.38 11.58
C LYS A 484 -62.67 6.16 10.71
N GLU A 485 -62.20 5.10 11.35
CA GLU A 485 -61.88 3.78 10.78
C GLU A 485 -63.11 3.06 10.19
N ASP A 486 -64.32 3.33 10.69
CA ASP A 486 -65.55 2.67 10.25
C ASP A 486 -66.17 3.30 8.99
N ILE A 487 -65.73 4.51 8.61
CA ILE A 487 -66.24 5.26 7.45
C ILE A 487 -66.02 4.49 6.15
N LEU A 488 -64.89 3.77 6.02
CA LEU A 488 -64.60 2.96 4.83
C LEU A 488 -65.52 1.74 4.70
N LYS A 489 -66.00 1.20 5.83
CA LYS A 489 -66.84 -0.01 5.91
C LYS A 489 -68.34 0.27 5.91
N MET A 490 -68.77 1.53 6.01
CA MET A 490 -70.18 1.91 5.97
C MET A 490 -70.75 1.91 4.55
N ASP A 491 -71.77 1.10 4.30
CA ASP A 491 -72.52 1.08 3.04
C ASP A 491 -74.00 1.41 3.28
N ILE A 492 -74.57 2.35 2.50
CA ILE A 492 -76.01 2.65 2.57
C ILE A 492 -76.75 1.54 1.81
N PRO A 493 -77.68 0.81 2.46
CA PRO A 493 -78.42 -0.25 1.78
C PRO A 493 -79.30 0.32 0.65
N PRO A 494 -79.36 -0.35 -0.51
CA PRO A 494 -80.12 0.14 -1.64
C PRO A 494 -81.63 0.18 -1.33
N PRO A 495 -82.36 1.23 -1.76
CA PRO A 495 -83.80 1.31 -1.59
C PRO A 495 -84.52 0.10 -2.20
N PRO A 496 -85.51 -0.51 -1.51
CA PRO A 496 -86.10 -1.80 -1.88
C PRO A 496 -86.84 -1.85 -3.24
N PHE A 497 -87.04 -0.71 -3.92
CA PHE A 497 -87.71 -0.62 -5.23
C PHE A 497 -86.75 -0.66 -6.44
N LEU A 498 -85.42 -0.67 -6.23
CA LEU A 498 -84.39 -0.78 -7.28
C LEU A 498 -84.42 -2.12 -8.06
N SER A 499 -85.15 -3.11 -7.56
CA SER A 499 -85.42 -4.37 -8.25
C SER A 499 -86.50 -4.24 -9.34
N LYS A 500 -87.18 -3.09 -9.44
CA LYS A 500 -88.19 -2.78 -10.47
C LYS A 500 -87.65 -1.78 -11.51
N PRO A 501 -87.96 -1.93 -12.81
CA PRO A 501 -87.47 -1.06 -13.89
C PRO A 501 -87.94 0.41 -13.79
N GLU A 502 -87.06 1.32 -14.20
CA GLU A 502 -87.09 2.80 -14.04
C GLU A 502 -88.37 3.50 -14.56
N HIS A 503 -89.08 2.86 -15.49
CA HIS A 503 -90.32 3.36 -16.10
C HIS A 503 -91.54 3.30 -15.15
N VAL A 504 -91.48 2.48 -14.08
CA VAL A 504 -92.62 2.23 -13.17
C VAL A 504 -92.53 3.07 -11.89
N TRP A 505 -91.58 4.00 -11.78
CA TRP A 505 -91.35 4.77 -10.56
C TRP A 505 -92.33 5.96 -10.42
N ASN A 506 -92.94 6.09 -9.25
CA ASN A 506 -93.71 7.27 -8.85
C ASN A 506 -92.79 8.50 -8.65
N GLU A 507 -93.34 9.72 -8.71
CA GLU A 507 -92.57 10.96 -8.51
C GLU A 507 -91.93 11.07 -7.11
N GLU A 508 -92.51 10.40 -6.11
CA GLU A 508 -91.99 10.29 -4.75
C GLU A 508 -90.81 9.28 -4.67
N GLU A 509 -90.90 8.16 -5.40
CA GLU A 509 -89.83 7.16 -5.50
C GLU A 509 -88.61 7.73 -6.26
N LYS A 510 -88.84 8.58 -7.28
CA LYS A 510 -87.79 9.36 -7.97
C LYS A 510 -87.12 10.41 -7.10
N ARG A 511 -87.78 10.90 -6.04
CA ARG A 511 -87.18 11.81 -5.05
C ARG A 511 -86.32 11.04 -4.05
N ILE A 512 -86.82 9.92 -3.54
CA ILE A 512 -86.08 9.04 -2.62
C ILE A 512 -84.81 8.48 -3.28
N PHE A 513 -84.87 8.15 -4.58
CA PHE A 513 -83.70 7.72 -5.33
C PHE A 513 -82.65 8.82 -5.49
N ARG A 514 -83.06 10.07 -5.79
CA ARG A 514 -82.14 11.21 -5.87
C ARG A 514 -81.48 11.54 -4.53
N GLU A 515 -82.24 11.49 -3.44
CA GLU A 515 -81.68 11.66 -2.09
C GLU A 515 -80.70 10.53 -1.72
N TYR A 516 -80.99 9.29 -2.14
CA TYR A 516 -80.08 8.16 -2.00
C TYR A 516 -78.79 8.36 -2.82
N GLU A 517 -78.88 8.77 -4.08
CA GLU A 517 -77.71 9.07 -4.91
C GLU A 517 -76.85 10.19 -4.33
N ILE A 518 -77.47 11.24 -3.77
CA ILE A 518 -76.75 12.34 -3.12
C ILE A 518 -76.01 11.80 -1.89
N LYS A 519 -76.66 11.03 -1.01
CA LYS A 519 -76.03 10.47 0.20
C LYS A 519 -74.94 9.44 -0.11
N VAL A 520 -75.11 8.66 -1.17
CA VAL A 520 -74.08 7.71 -1.64
C VAL A 520 -72.88 8.46 -2.21
N LYS A 521 -73.09 9.58 -2.93
CA LYS A 521 -72.02 10.45 -3.40
C LYS A 521 -71.28 11.12 -2.24
N GLU A 522 -72.01 11.70 -1.29
CA GLU A 522 -71.43 12.31 -0.08
C GLU A 522 -70.58 11.31 0.72
N LEU A 523 -71.09 10.09 0.97
CA LEU A 523 -70.30 9.04 1.64
C LEU A 523 -69.08 8.60 0.82
N ASN A 524 -69.20 8.49 -0.50
CA ASN A 524 -68.06 8.13 -1.34
C ASN A 524 -67.00 9.24 -1.36
N GLU A 525 -67.41 10.51 -1.36
CA GLU A 525 -66.52 11.66 -1.23
C GLU A 525 -65.79 11.65 0.13
N GLU A 526 -66.50 11.40 1.25
CA GLU A 526 -65.90 11.25 2.58
C GLU A 526 -64.93 10.05 2.67
N LYS A 527 -65.30 8.90 2.08
CA LYS A 527 -64.43 7.73 1.96
C LYS A 527 -63.15 8.04 1.16
N GLU A 528 -63.27 8.77 0.06
CA GLU A 528 -62.12 9.19 -0.77
C GLU A 528 -61.25 10.23 -0.08
N GLU A 529 -61.82 11.19 0.65
CA GLU A 529 -61.06 12.15 1.45
C GLU A 529 -60.27 11.45 2.56
N TYR A 530 -60.89 10.51 3.25
CA TYR A 530 -60.20 9.72 4.28
C TYR A 530 -59.12 8.81 3.69
N ARG A 531 -59.39 8.14 2.56
CA ARG A 531 -58.39 7.34 1.84
C ARG A 531 -57.20 8.21 1.39
N ARG A 532 -57.46 9.39 0.82
CA ARG A 532 -56.39 10.34 0.43
C ARG A 532 -55.58 10.81 1.63
N ALA A 533 -56.22 11.08 2.77
CA ALA A 533 -55.50 11.47 3.99
C ALA A 533 -54.57 10.34 4.50
N LEU A 534 -55.01 9.09 4.44
CA LEU A 534 -54.20 7.92 4.80
C LEU A 534 -53.06 7.68 3.80
N GLU A 535 -53.32 7.82 2.50
CA GLU A 535 -52.28 7.74 1.46
C GLU A 535 -51.23 8.85 1.60
N ASP A 536 -51.64 10.07 1.95
CA ASP A 536 -50.74 11.19 2.23
C ASP A 536 -49.93 10.98 3.52
N GLU A 537 -50.53 10.40 4.57
CA GLU A 537 -49.82 10.02 5.80
C GLU A 537 -48.78 8.93 5.51
N LEU A 538 -49.15 7.90 4.74
CA LEU A 538 -48.26 6.82 4.31
C LEU A 538 -47.07 7.37 3.51
N LYS A 539 -47.32 8.19 2.48
CA LYS A 539 -46.23 8.83 1.69
C LYS A 539 -45.33 9.70 2.54
N LYS A 540 -45.87 10.43 3.52
CA LYS A 540 -45.07 11.24 4.46
C LYS A 540 -44.19 10.38 5.36
N LEU A 541 -44.72 9.26 5.87
CA LEU A 541 -43.97 8.33 6.69
C LEU A 541 -42.86 7.65 5.88
N GLU A 542 -43.15 7.19 4.67
CA GLU A 542 -42.17 6.61 3.75
C GLU A 542 -41.06 7.61 3.39
N ALA A 543 -41.43 8.85 3.02
CA ALA A 543 -40.45 9.90 2.73
C ALA A 543 -39.58 10.23 3.96
N SER A 544 -40.17 10.26 5.16
CA SER A 544 -39.43 10.48 6.40
C SER A 544 -38.46 9.33 6.72
N ILE A 545 -38.85 8.08 6.46
CA ILE A 545 -37.96 6.91 6.60
C ILE A 545 -36.80 7.01 5.60
N GLN A 546 -37.08 7.33 4.34
CA GLN A 546 -36.04 7.50 3.32
C GLN A 546 -35.06 8.62 3.67
N GLU A 547 -35.54 9.78 4.13
CA GLU A 547 -34.68 10.90 4.51
C GLU A 547 -33.79 10.56 5.73
N THR A 548 -34.36 9.97 6.77
CA THR A 548 -33.60 9.60 7.99
C THR A 548 -32.55 8.52 7.72
N THR A 549 -32.89 7.53 6.88
CA THR A 549 -31.95 6.47 6.49
C THR A 549 -30.84 6.98 5.55
N GLN A 550 -31.15 7.86 4.59
CA GLN A 550 -30.14 8.50 3.74
C GLN A 550 -29.20 9.41 4.54
N ASN A 551 -29.73 10.21 5.47
CA ASN A 551 -28.92 11.04 6.36
C ASN A 551 -27.97 10.18 7.22
N PHE A 552 -28.42 9.01 7.67
CA PHE A 552 -27.55 8.07 8.39
C PHE A 552 -26.46 7.50 7.48
N ASP A 553 -26.79 7.13 6.24
CA ASP A 553 -25.82 6.63 5.27
C ASP A 553 -24.71 7.67 4.98
N GLU A 554 -25.06 8.96 4.91
CA GLU A 554 -24.06 10.04 4.80
C GLU A 554 -23.13 10.14 6.02
N ILE A 555 -23.65 9.90 7.24
CA ILE A 555 -22.86 9.89 8.48
C ILE A 555 -21.85 8.74 8.44
N VAL A 556 -22.28 7.55 8.01
CA VAL A 556 -21.40 6.38 7.87
C VAL A 556 -20.33 6.63 6.79
N CYS A 557 -20.67 7.27 5.68
CA CYS A 557 -19.68 7.69 4.67
C CYS A 557 -18.65 8.69 5.23
N LYS A 558 -19.06 9.67 6.04
CA LYS A 558 -18.11 10.58 6.70
C LYS A 558 -17.21 9.83 7.68
N LEU A 559 -17.76 8.83 8.38
CA LEU A 559 -17.01 7.98 9.29
C LEU A 559 -16.04 7.04 8.53
N SER A 560 -16.39 6.58 7.33
CA SER A 560 -15.50 5.77 6.48
C SER A 560 -14.30 6.60 5.97
N GLU A 561 -14.52 7.85 5.55
CA GLU A 561 -13.43 8.77 5.22
C GLU A 561 -12.51 9.02 6.43
N ARG A 562 -13.11 9.18 7.61
CA ARG A 562 -12.37 9.35 8.87
C ARG A 562 -11.57 8.09 9.23
N LYS A 563 -12.12 6.89 8.98
CA LYS A 563 -11.42 5.61 9.14
C LYS A 563 -10.18 5.55 8.26
N VAL A 564 -10.33 5.81 6.96
CA VAL A 564 -9.21 5.80 6.00
C VAL A 564 -8.11 6.79 6.42
N LYS A 565 -8.49 7.99 6.84
CA LYS A 565 -7.53 8.98 7.34
C LYS A 565 -6.85 8.54 8.64
N SER A 566 -7.58 7.89 9.55
CA SER A 566 -7.02 7.35 10.80
C SER A 566 -6.04 6.21 10.53
N GLU A 567 -6.35 5.32 9.58
CA GLU A 567 -5.45 4.25 9.12
C GLU A 567 -4.17 4.81 8.51
N MET A 568 -4.28 5.82 7.64
CA MET A 568 -3.11 6.52 7.10
C MET A 568 -2.18 7.03 8.21
N VAL A 569 -2.73 7.62 9.28
CA VAL A 569 -1.95 8.10 10.42
C VAL A 569 -1.33 6.95 11.21
N ILE A 570 -2.06 5.85 11.43
CA ILE A 570 -1.54 4.65 12.08
C ILE A 570 -0.36 4.09 11.29
N TYR A 571 -0.51 3.90 9.98
CA TYR A 571 0.56 3.38 9.12
C TYR A 571 1.77 4.32 9.08
N GLN A 572 1.56 5.63 9.14
CA GLN A 572 2.64 6.60 9.28
C GLN A 572 3.45 6.39 10.56
N GLU A 573 2.81 6.22 11.72
CA GLU A 573 3.54 5.98 12.97
C GLU A 573 4.15 4.57 13.01
N GLU A 574 3.49 3.56 12.44
CA GLU A 574 4.04 2.21 12.30
C GLU A 574 5.30 2.19 11.43
N LEU A 575 5.33 2.95 10.33
CA LEU A 575 6.52 3.11 9.50
C LEU A 575 7.69 3.69 10.29
N LYS A 576 7.44 4.68 11.16
CA LYS A 576 8.50 5.20 12.05
C LYS A 576 8.99 4.15 13.03
N ILE A 577 8.09 3.34 13.60
CA ILE A 577 8.47 2.23 14.47
C ILE A 577 9.36 1.25 13.70
N VAL A 578 8.98 0.86 12.49
CA VAL A 578 9.77 -0.06 11.65
C VAL A 578 11.15 0.51 11.35
N ASN A 579 11.25 1.79 10.99
CA ASN A 579 12.53 2.44 10.72
C ASN A 579 13.42 2.48 11.97
N LEU A 580 12.85 2.77 13.15
CA LEU A 580 13.59 2.76 14.41
C LEU A 580 14.02 1.35 14.80
N VAL A 581 13.16 0.34 14.64
CA VAL A 581 13.49 -1.07 14.89
C VAL A 581 14.60 -1.53 13.95
N TYR A 582 14.55 -1.17 12.66
CA TYR A 582 15.60 -1.47 11.70
C TYR A 582 16.93 -0.82 12.11
N ALA A 583 16.92 0.45 12.54
CA ALA A 583 18.11 1.11 13.06
C ALA A 583 18.67 0.43 14.32
N LEU A 584 17.81 -0.07 15.21
CA LEU A 584 18.23 -0.82 16.41
C LEU A 584 18.83 -2.19 16.06
N LEU A 585 18.28 -2.90 15.07
CA LEU A 585 18.82 -4.17 14.58
C LEU A 585 20.22 -3.97 13.96
N LEU A 586 20.40 -2.94 13.14
CA LEU A 586 21.71 -2.58 12.59
C LEU A 586 22.72 -2.23 13.70
N ASP A 587 22.29 -1.47 14.72
CA ASP A 587 23.12 -1.17 15.89
C ASP A 587 23.58 -2.46 16.60
N GLU A 588 22.71 -3.47 16.74
CA GLU A 588 23.01 -4.78 17.33
C GLU A 588 23.96 -5.65 16.48
N GLU A 589 23.81 -5.62 15.15
CA GLU A 589 24.74 -6.29 14.23
C GLU A 589 26.15 -5.70 14.31
N LEU A 590 26.26 -4.35 14.34
CA LEU A 590 27.54 -3.67 14.50
C LEU A 590 28.17 -3.93 15.87
N ASP A 591 27.36 -4.01 16.94
CA ASP A 591 27.85 -4.36 18.28
C ASP A 591 28.34 -5.81 18.36
N SER A 592 27.64 -6.74 17.71
CA SER A 592 28.07 -8.14 17.61
C SER A 592 29.38 -8.25 16.83
N ARG A 593 29.51 -7.53 15.71
CA ARG A 593 30.75 -7.48 14.93
C ARG A 593 31.90 -6.87 15.74
N LYS A 594 31.66 -5.76 16.44
CA LYS A 594 32.63 -5.11 17.31
C LYS A 594 33.08 -6.04 18.45
N ALA A 595 32.16 -6.74 19.10
CA ALA A 595 32.46 -7.72 20.14
C ALA A 595 33.28 -8.90 19.58
N GLY A 596 32.94 -9.37 18.38
CA GLY A 596 33.73 -10.37 17.65
C GLY A 596 35.17 -9.92 17.45
N LEU A 597 35.38 -8.72 16.89
CA LEU A 597 36.72 -8.15 16.68
C LEU A 597 37.49 -7.95 17.99
N HIS A 598 36.84 -7.47 19.05
CA HIS A 598 37.46 -7.37 20.38
C HIS A 598 37.88 -8.73 20.94
N ASN A 599 37.08 -9.78 20.74
CA ASN A 599 37.45 -11.15 21.13
C ASN A 599 38.64 -11.67 20.33
N PHE A 600 38.70 -11.38 19.02
CA PHE A 600 39.86 -11.71 18.18
C PHE A 600 41.12 -10.95 18.61
N LEU A 601 41.02 -9.65 18.88
CA LEU A 601 42.12 -8.85 19.44
C LEU A 601 42.57 -9.40 20.77
N ALA A 602 41.65 -9.70 21.70
CA ALA A 602 42.00 -10.26 22.99
C ALA A 602 42.71 -11.62 22.87
N LYS A 603 42.36 -12.44 21.87
CA LYS A 603 43.04 -13.70 21.57
C LYS A 603 44.47 -13.46 21.05
N LYS A 604 44.63 -12.57 20.06
CA LYS A 604 45.94 -12.22 19.48
C LYS A 604 46.85 -11.48 20.48
N GLU A 605 46.27 -10.64 21.35
CA GLU A 605 47.00 -10.00 22.46
C GLU A 605 47.40 -11.00 23.54
N LYS A 606 46.61 -12.03 23.82
CA LYS A 606 47.02 -13.12 24.72
C LYS A 606 48.16 -13.92 24.12
N GLU A 607 48.12 -14.22 22.81
CA GLU A 607 49.24 -14.85 22.09
C GLU A 607 50.50 -13.98 22.20
N LYS A 608 50.40 -12.66 21.96
CA LYS A 608 51.50 -11.70 22.12
C LYS A 608 51.97 -11.53 23.57
N LYS A 609 51.08 -11.55 24.56
CA LYS A 609 51.42 -11.44 26.00
C LYS A 609 52.03 -12.74 26.53
N LEU A 610 51.68 -13.90 26.00
CA LEU A 610 52.38 -15.15 26.29
C LEU A 610 53.82 -15.08 25.75
N GLU A 611 54.03 -14.46 24.58
CA GLU A 611 55.36 -14.20 24.04
C GLU A 611 56.15 -13.12 24.80
N CYS A 612 55.50 -12.05 25.28
CA CYS A 612 56.13 -10.96 26.04
C CYS A 612 56.22 -11.19 27.56
N GLY A 613 55.37 -12.03 28.15
CA GLY A 613 55.45 -12.41 29.57
C GLY A 613 56.70 -13.25 29.82
N PHE A 614 57.03 -14.12 28.86
CA PHE A 614 58.28 -14.84 28.81
C PHE A 614 59.52 -13.91 28.83
N THR A 615 59.46 -12.72 28.22
CA THR A 615 60.60 -11.78 28.21
C THR A 615 60.68 -10.89 29.44
N LYS A 616 59.59 -10.72 30.20
CA LYS A 616 59.53 -9.86 31.39
C LYS A 616 59.81 -10.58 32.71
N GLU A 617 59.39 -11.83 32.87
CA GLU A 617 59.64 -12.62 34.09
C GLU A 617 61.11 -12.98 34.31
N PHE A 618 61.96 -12.75 33.30
CA PHE A 618 63.38 -13.07 33.32
C PHE A 618 64.26 -11.85 32.99
N ALA A 619 63.74 -10.63 33.15
CA ALA A 619 64.47 -9.39 32.88
C ALA A 619 65.70 -9.18 33.80
N ASP A 620 65.75 -9.87 34.95
CA ASP A 620 66.84 -9.74 35.94
C ASP A 620 68.04 -10.69 35.69
N LEU A 621 67.99 -11.55 34.66
CA LEU A 621 69.05 -12.53 34.36
C LEU A 621 69.80 -12.20 33.06
N PRO A 622 71.13 -12.45 32.99
CA PRO A 622 71.92 -12.17 31.79
C PRO A 622 71.46 -12.96 30.56
N ALA A 623 71.49 -12.33 29.38
CA ALA A 623 70.89 -12.76 28.11
C ALA A 623 71.22 -14.18 27.59
N HIS A 624 72.19 -14.89 28.17
CA HIS A 624 72.56 -16.26 27.79
C HIS A 624 71.71 -17.34 28.48
N LEU A 625 71.26 -17.12 29.72
CA LEU A 625 70.45 -18.10 30.48
C LEU A 625 68.96 -18.05 30.13
N LEU A 626 68.50 -16.89 29.66
CA LEU A 626 67.15 -16.65 29.13
C LEU A 626 66.85 -17.51 27.88
N ASN A 627 67.88 -17.77 27.06
CA ASN A 627 67.77 -18.58 25.85
C ASN A 627 67.62 -20.09 26.14
N GLU A 628 68.19 -20.58 27.24
CA GLU A 628 68.10 -22.01 27.62
C GLU A 628 66.74 -22.34 28.25
N LEU A 629 66.17 -21.44 29.05
CA LEU A 629 64.84 -21.63 29.67
C LEU A 629 63.68 -21.52 28.66
N ALA A 630 63.87 -20.76 27.57
CA ALA A 630 62.94 -20.67 26.44
C ALA A 630 62.78 -22.01 25.69
N GLN A 631 63.84 -22.82 25.67
CA GLN A 631 63.88 -24.10 24.95
C GLN A 631 63.07 -25.20 25.66
N LEU A 632 62.93 -25.13 26.99
CA LEU A 632 62.23 -26.17 27.77
C LEU A 632 60.71 -25.99 27.81
N TYR A 633 60.20 -24.76 27.64
CA TYR A 633 58.76 -24.46 27.72
C TYR A 633 57.94 -24.92 26.50
N LYS A 634 58.59 -25.33 25.39
CA LYS A 634 57.95 -25.53 24.07
C LYS A 634 57.61 -26.98 23.65
N GLN A 635 57.71 -28.01 24.48
CA GLN A 635 57.40 -29.38 24.01
C GLN A 635 55.95 -29.85 24.26
N ARG A 636 55.22 -30.19 23.18
CA ARG A 636 54.07 -31.13 23.13
C ARG A 636 54.20 -32.04 21.90
N PRO A 637 53.75 -33.31 21.94
CA PRO A 637 53.96 -34.28 20.85
C PRO A 637 52.74 -34.41 19.93
N GLU A 638 52.94 -34.58 18.61
CA GLU A 638 52.24 -35.63 17.84
C GLU A 638 52.80 -35.95 16.44
N ALA A 639 52.67 -37.25 16.16
CA ALA A 639 52.92 -38.19 15.06
C ALA A 639 53.01 -37.77 13.55
N PRO A 640 53.55 -38.68 12.69
CA PRO A 640 54.23 -38.35 11.44
C PRO A 640 53.41 -38.64 10.16
N ARG A 641 53.79 -37.99 9.05
CA ARG A 641 53.62 -38.52 7.69
C ARG A 641 54.89 -38.29 6.89
N THR A 642 55.37 -39.39 6.33
CA THR A 642 56.59 -39.57 5.54
C THR A 642 56.38 -39.05 4.12
N GLU A 643 57.33 -38.27 3.60
CA GLU A 643 57.85 -38.41 2.24
C GLU A 643 59.12 -37.56 2.07
N VAL A 644 60.11 -38.15 1.40
CA VAL A 644 61.48 -37.68 1.29
C VAL A 644 61.61 -36.72 0.10
N VAL A 645 61.77 -35.42 0.35
CA VAL A 645 62.48 -34.45 -0.50
C VAL A 645 63.04 -33.34 0.40
N PHE A 646 64.29 -32.92 0.13
CA PHE A 646 65.09 -31.96 0.88
C PHE A 646 64.32 -30.73 1.39
N ASP A 647 64.05 -30.67 2.70
CA ASP A 647 63.63 -29.46 3.40
C ASP A 647 64.09 -29.51 4.87
N THR A 648 65.24 -28.88 5.16
CA THR A 648 65.82 -28.84 6.50
C THR A 648 65.36 -27.58 7.23
N ALA A 649 64.33 -27.71 8.08
CA ALA A 649 63.73 -26.63 8.85
C ALA A 649 63.81 -26.84 10.39
N ASN A 650 64.81 -27.60 10.88
CA ASN A 650 65.03 -27.74 12.33
C ASN A 650 66.53 -27.92 12.66
N PRO A 651 67.20 -26.97 13.36
CA PRO A 651 68.65 -27.02 13.66
C PRO A 651 69.04 -27.87 14.89
N TYR A 652 68.10 -28.50 15.61
CA TYR A 652 68.39 -29.23 16.86
C TYR A 652 67.68 -30.59 17.00
N GLY A 653 67.13 -31.15 15.93
CA GLY A 653 66.92 -32.60 15.91
C GLY A 653 68.30 -33.26 15.88
N ASN A 654 68.59 -34.21 16.77
CA ASN A 654 69.82 -35.00 16.65
C ASN A 654 69.84 -35.65 15.27
N CYS A 655 70.65 -35.09 14.37
CA CYS A 655 70.87 -35.55 13.01
C CYS A 655 71.58 -36.91 13.05
N SER A 656 70.85 -38.00 13.24
CA SER A 656 71.41 -39.33 12.98
C SER A 656 71.58 -39.58 11.48
N GLY A 657 70.86 -38.83 10.62
CA GLY A 657 70.97 -38.95 9.16
C GLY A 657 72.11 -38.17 8.52
N SER A 658 72.68 -37.13 9.17
CA SER A 658 73.81 -36.37 8.61
C SER A 658 75.15 -36.70 9.27
N ALA A 659 75.16 -37.41 10.40
CA ALA A 659 76.40 -37.83 11.05
C ALA A 659 77.16 -38.84 10.20
N GLU A 660 76.48 -39.78 9.53
CA GLU A 660 77.11 -40.79 8.66
C GLU A 660 77.73 -40.17 7.40
N ASP A 661 77.05 -39.20 6.77
CA ASP A 661 77.58 -38.48 5.59
C ASP A 661 78.75 -37.55 5.96
N TYR A 662 78.71 -36.90 7.14
CA TYR A 662 79.82 -36.09 7.63
C TYR A 662 81.03 -36.95 8.02
N GLN A 663 80.79 -38.14 8.57
CA GLN A 663 81.83 -39.10 8.94
C GLN A 663 82.41 -39.78 7.69
N GLY A 664 81.59 -40.02 6.67
CA GLY A 664 82.00 -40.43 5.32
C GLY A 664 82.87 -39.39 4.61
N ALA A 665 82.47 -38.11 4.63
CA ALA A 665 83.25 -37.02 4.07
C ALA A 665 84.58 -36.79 4.85
N ARG A 666 84.55 -36.88 6.17
CA ARG A 666 85.74 -36.75 7.04
C ARG A 666 86.71 -37.93 6.88
N THR A 667 86.21 -39.14 6.67
CA THR A 667 87.05 -40.31 6.38
C THR A 667 87.62 -40.26 4.96
N LEU A 668 86.87 -39.74 3.98
CA LEU A 668 87.37 -39.50 2.62
C LEU A 668 88.47 -38.41 2.61
N LEU A 669 88.22 -37.29 3.30
CA LEU A 669 89.20 -36.21 3.48
C LEU A 669 90.45 -36.70 4.24
N GLY A 670 90.29 -37.50 5.29
CA GLY A 670 91.39 -38.13 6.03
C GLY A 670 92.25 -39.01 5.11
N LYS A 671 91.63 -39.84 4.26
CA LYS A 671 92.35 -40.65 3.26
C LYS A 671 93.08 -39.80 2.22
N SER A 672 92.49 -38.68 1.78
CA SER A 672 93.16 -37.74 0.88
C SER A 672 94.32 -37.01 1.55
N MET A 673 94.25 -36.72 2.86
CA MET A 673 95.37 -36.18 3.64
C MET A 673 96.49 -37.20 3.81
N ASP A 674 96.16 -38.46 4.09
CA ASP A 674 97.15 -39.54 4.20
C ASP A 674 97.90 -39.77 2.87
N GLN A 675 97.24 -39.62 1.72
CA GLN A 675 97.88 -39.66 0.40
C GLN A 675 98.85 -38.50 0.15
N LEU A 676 98.52 -37.30 0.65
CA LEU A 676 99.33 -36.09 0.49
C LEU A 676 100.47 -35.99 1.50
N ASP A 677 100.41 -36.72 2.62
CA ASP A 677 101.44 -36.79 3.65
C ASP A 677 102.48 -37.90 3.40
N SER A 678 102.33 -38.68 2.31
CA SER A 678 103.27 -39.75 1.97
C SER A 678 104.69 -39.23 1.70
N LEU A 679 105.70 -40.02 2.08
CA LEU A 679 107.13 -39.67 1.94
C LEU A 679 107.58 -39.47 0.48
N GLU A 680 106.77 -39.93 -0.48
CA GLU A 680 107.01 -39.76 -1.92
C GLU A 680 106.87 -38.29 -2.37
N HIS A 681 106.13 -37.47 -1.63
CA HIS A 681 105.91 -36.05 -1.92
C HIS A 681 106.89 -35.11 -1.19
N MET A 682 107.87 -35.66 -0.47
CA MET A 682 108.86 -34.90 0.29
C MET A 682 109.97 -34.36 -0.63
N PRO A 683 110.27 -33.04 -0.63
CA PRO A 683 111.36 -32.48 -1.43
C PRO A 683 112.74 -32.95 -0.94
N ASN A 684 113.63 -33.33 -1.87
CA ASN A 684 114.95 -33.88 -1.55
C ASN A 684 115.82 -32.85 -0.78
N GLY A 685 116.18 -33.17 0.47
CA GLY A 685 117.08 -32.38 1.32
C GLY A 685 116.46 -31.85 2.63
N LEU A 686 115.16 -32.11 2.88
CA LEU A 686 114.48 -31.74 4.13
C LEU A 686 114.61 -32.84 5.21
N ASP A 687 114.83 -32.41 6.45
CA ASP A 687 114.85 -33.30 7.63
C ASP A 687 113.44 -33.85 7.92
N PRO A 688 113.25 -35.18 8.11
CA PRO A 688 111.94 -35.78 8.36
C PRO A 688 111.16 -35.14 9.52
N SER A 689 111.85 -34.61 10.54
CA SER A 689 111.22 -33.93 11.68
C SER A 689 110.52 -32.61 11.30
N ILE A 690 110.94 -31.96 10.21
CA ILE A 690 110.35 -30.73 9.69
C ILE A 690 109.14 -31.07 8.81
N TRP A 691 109.22 -32.15 8.03
CA TRP A 691 108.11 -32.65 7.22
C TRP A 691 106.92 -33.08 8.09
N GLU A 692 107.17 -33.82 9.18
CA GLU A 692 106.12 -34.21 10.13
C GLU A 692 105.44 -32.99 10.78
N ARG A 693 106.22 -31.97 11.15
CA ARG A 693 105.66 -30.70 11.67
C ARG A 693 104.81 -29.96 10.63
N PHE A 694 105.21 -30.00 9.36
CA PHE A 694 104.44 -29.41 8.27
C PHE A 694 103.13 -30.17 8.01
N CYS A 695 103.16 -31.50 7.95
CA CYS A 695 101.98 -32.35 7.82
C CYS A 695 100.99 -32.12 8.98
N LEU A 696 101.49 -32.04 10.21
CA LEU A 696 100.69 -31.72 11.40
C LEU A 696 100.07 -30.32 11.31
N ALA A 697 100.84 -29.30 10.90
CA ALA A 697 100.32 -27.94 10.72
C ALA A 697 99.25 -27.88 9.62
N ARG A 698 99.42 -28.63 8.53
CA ARG A 698 98.45 -28.74 7.43
C ARG A 698 97.16 -29.42 7.89
N ARG A 699 97.24 -30.54 8.60
CA ARG A 699 96.07 -31.24 9.18
C ARG A 699 95.32 -30.33 10.16
N ASN A 700 96.04 -29.66 11.06
CA ASN A 700 95.43 -28.71 12.00
C ASN A 700 94.71 -27.56 11.26
N LYS A 701 95.30 -27.03 10.18
CA LYS A 701 94.65 -25.99 9.37
C LYS A 701 93.36 -26.52 8.74
N VAL A 702 93.38 -27.68 8.11
CA VAL A 702 92.20 -28.31 7.50
C VAL A 702 91.11 -28.58 8.54
N GLU A 703 91.46 -29.10 9.72
CA GLU A 703 90.51 -29.33 10.80
C GLU A 703 89.87 -28.03 11.32
N THR A 704 90.66 -26.96 11.46
CA THR A 704 90.10 -25.65 11.84
C THR A 704 89.20 -25.06 10.75
N GLU A 705 89.52 -25.27 9.47
CA GLU A 705 88.67 -24.85 8.35
C GLU A 705 87.35 -25.64 8.28
N GLU A 706 87.36 -26.94 8.57
CA GLU A 706 86.15 -27.76 8.68
C GLU A 706 85.30 -27.35 9.88
N LEU A 707 85.92 -27.09 11.03
CA LEU A 707 85.22 -26.58 12.20
C LEU A 707 84.56 -25.23 11.92
N VAL A 708 85.26 -24.32 11.21
CA VAL A 708 84.70 -23.04 10.78
C VAL A 708 83.53 -23.24 9.82
N LYS A 709 83.61 -24.19 8.88
CA LYS A 709 82.49 -24.54 7.98
C LYS A 709 81.28 -25.08 8.75
N GLN A 710 81.47 -25.95 9.74
CA GLN A 710 80.41 -26.45 10.60
C GLN A 710 79.73 -25.32 11.37
N LYS A 711 80.53 -24.46 12.01
CA LYS A 711 79.99 -23.32 12.77
C LYS A 711 79.27 -22.34 11.85
N ALA A 712 79.77 -22.10 10.64
CA ALA A 712 79.10 -21.28 9.63
C ALA A 712 77.74 -21.87 9.19
N LEU A 713 77.64 -23.20 8.99
CA LEU A 713 76.37 -23.86 8.68
C LEU A 713 75.36 -23.74 9.83
N THR A 714 75.79 -24.00 11.07
CA THR A 714 74.91 -23.83 12.25
C THR A 714 74.45 -22.38 12.41
N LEU A 715 75.33 -21.40 12.16
CA LEU A 715 74.96 -19.99 12.19
C LEU A 715 73.97 -19.63 11.09
N ALA A 716 74.11 -20.19 9.88
CA ALA A 716 73.18 -19.98 8.78
C ALA A 716 71.79 -20.56 9.09
N GLU A 717 71.72 -21.75 9.68
CA GLU A 717 70.45 -22.35 10.12
C GLU A 717 69.77 -21.54 11.23
N MET A 718 70.55 -21.07 12.21
CA MET A 718 70.05 -20.21 13.29
C MET A 718 69.57 -18.85 12.75
N GLN A 719 70.29 -18.25 11.80
CA GLN A 719 69.89 -17.01 11.14
C GLN A 719 68.62 -17.19 10.31
N ALA A 720 68.50 -18.27 9.54
CA ALA A 720 67.29 -18.58 8.78
C ALA A 720 66.07 -18.80 9.69
N PHE A 721 66.25 -19.44 10.85
CA PHE A 721 65.18 -19.61 11.83
C PHE A 721 64.76 -18.30 12.49
N LEU A 722 65.74 -17.47 12.88
CA LEU A 722 65.48 -16.15 13.45
C LEU A 722 64.72 -15.28 12.45
N GLN A 723 65.12 -15.31 11.18
CA GLN A 723 64.44 -14.58 10.11
C GLN A 723 62.98 -15.02 9.97
N ARG A 724 62.70 -16.34 9.91
CA ARG A 724 61.32 -16.84 9.84
C ARG A 724 60.44 -16.37 11.02
N ARG A 725 61.00 -16.31 12.24
CA ARG A 725 60.28 -15.83 13.42
C ARG A 725 60.07 -14.31 13.41
N MET A 726 61.02 -13.56 12.88
CA MET A 726 60.85 -12.13 12.63
C MET A 726 59.72 -11.91 11.61
N ASP A 727 59.73 -12.67 10.51
CA ASP A 727 58.70 -12.60 9.46
C ASP A 727 57.32 -12.96 10.03
N ASP A 728 57.20 -13.99 10.89
CA ASP A 728 55.94 -14.36 11.53
C ASP A 728 55.45 -13.30 12.54
N ASN A 729 56.36 -12.66 13.29
CA ASN A 729 56.01 -11.55 14.18
C ASN A 729 55.56 -10.32 13.39
N GLU A 730 56.22 -10.02 12.26
CA GLU A 730 55.79 -8.98 11.33
C GLU A 730 54.42 -9.29 10.72
N LYS A 731 54.15 -10.56 10.34
CA LYS A 731 52.81 -10.99 9.92
C LYS A 731 51.77 -10.76 11.02
N ILE A 732 52.01 -11.20 12.25
CA ILE A 732 51.08 -11.00 13.39
C ILE A 732 50.87 -9.50 13.66
N LYS A 733 51.92 -8.67 13.58
CA LYS A 733 51.80 -7.21 13.71
C LYS A 733 50.94 -6.62 12.61
N SER A 734 51.12 -7.05 11.35
CA SER A 734 50.31 -6.58 10.23
C SER A 734 48.85 -7.03 10.35
N GLU A 735 48.59 -8.25 10.82
CA GLU A 735 47.24 -8.73 11.14
C GLU A 735 46.60 -7.90 12.26
N LEU A 736 47.34 -7.62 13.33
CA LEU A 736 46.87 -6.77 14.43
C LEU A 736 46.52 -5.37 13.94
N GLU A 737 47.40 -4.75 13.15
CA GLU A 737 47.15 -3.43 12.56
C GLU A 737 45.91 -3.45 11.65
N GLY A 738 45.74 -4.50 10.83
CA GLY A 738 44.55 -4.71 10.02
C GLY A 738 43.28 -4.79 10.87
N ILE A 739 43.29 -5.56 11.97
CA ILE A 739 42.14 -5.66 12.88
C ILE A 739 41.85 -4.31 13.57
N TYR A 740 42.87 -3.54 13.95
CA TYR A 740 42.66 -2.19 14.51
C TYR A 740 42.05 -1.22 13.51
N GLN A 741 42.45 -1.29 12.23
CA GLN A 741 41.86 -0.50 11.15
C GLN A 741 40.40 -0.89 10.92
N GLU A 742 40.09 -2.18 10.86
CA GLU A 742 38.70 -2.66 10.76
C GLU A 742 37.86 -2.23 11.96
N LEU A 743 38.40 -2.29 13.17
CA LEU A 743 37.70 -1.87 14.37
C LEU A 743 37.43 -0.37 14.38
N ARG A 744 38.38 0.45 13.93
CA ARG A 744 38.18 1.89 13.75
C ARG A 744 37.10 2.17 12.70
N TRP A 745 37.14 1.47 11.58
CA TRP A 745 36.13 1.58 10.53
C TRP A 745 34.74 1.21 11.05
N VAL A 746 34.59 0.09 11.76
CA VAL A 746 33.30 -0.30 12.38
C VAL A 746 32.82 0.75 13.40
N GLN A 747 33.73 1.37 14.16
CA GLN A 747 33.37 2.45 15.09
C GLN A 747 32.89 3.71 14.36
N GLU A 748 33.57 4.11 13.29
CA GLU A 748 33.19 5.26 12.47
C GLU A 748 31.84 5.02 11.77
N GLU A 749 31.64 3.84 11.20
CA GLU A 749 30.36 3.46 10.60
C GLU A 749 29.25 3.45 11.65
N LYS A 750 29.49 2.88 12.84
CA LYS A 750 28.53 2.93 13.95
C LYS A 750 28.16 4.37 14.32
N MET A 751 29.14 5.27 14.42
CA MET A 751 28.85 6.68 14.66
C MET A 751 28.00 7.25 13.53
N LYS A 752 28.39 7.07 12.26
CA LYS A 752 27.61 7.57 11.12
C LYS A 752 26.17 7.06 11.13
N PHE A 753 25.92 5.77 11.39
CA PHE A 753 24.58 5.21 11.46
C PHE A 753 23.75 5.75 12.64
N GLN A 754 24.39 6.07 13.77
CA GLN A 754 23.69 6.71 14.88
C GLN A 754 23.17 8.12 14.53
N TRP A 755 23.90 8.86 13.70
CA TRP A 755 23.48 10.19 13.21
C TRP A 755 22.60 10.11 11.96
N ASN A 756 22.77 9.08 11.14
CA ASN A 756 22.06 8.89 9.88
C ASN A 756 20.76 8.10 10.10
N LEU A 757 19.75 8.79 10.62
CA LEU A 757 18.42 8.21 10.83
C LEU A 757 17.52 8.51 9.64
N THR A 758 16.69 7.53 9.29
CA THR A 758 15.61 7.73 8.35
C THR A 758 14.49 8.53 9.02
N ILE A 759 14.25 9.73 8.50
CA ILE A 759 13.30 10.71 9.04
C ILE A 759 12.16 10.88 8.04
N GLN A 760 10.96 11.12 8.55
CA GLN A 760 9.77 11.31 7.74
C GLN A 760 9.34 12.78 7.75
N PHE A 761 9.12 13.34 6.56
CA PHE A 761 8.55 14.68 6.36
C PHE A 761 7.15 14.60 5.76
N LEU A 762 6.26 15.48 6.22
CA LEU A 762 4.91 15.64 5.69
C LEU A 762 4.83 16.90 4.84
N LEU A 763 4.97 16.73 3.52
CA LEU A 763 4.96 17.83 2.55
C LEU A 763 3.68 17.79 1.72
N LYS A 764 3.16 18.97 1.34
CA LYS A 764 2.01 19.07 0.45
C LYS A 764 2.44 18.90 -1.02
N GLN A 765 1.54 18.39 -1.85
CA GLN A 765 1.74 18.33 -3.30
C GLN A 765 1.96 19.75 -3.85
N GLY A 766 3.08 19.97 -4.55
CA GLY A 766 3.56 21.28 -4.98
C GLY A 766 4.77 21.82 -4.20
N GLN A 767 5.07 21.28 -3.01
CA GLN A 767 6.35 21.51 -2.32
C GLN A 767 7.43 20.51 -2.75
N VAL A 768 7.01 19.42 -3.40
CA VAL A 768 7.89 18.40 -3.97
C VAL A 768 7.90 18.60 -5.48
N GLU A 769 9.03 19.08 -5.99
CA GLU A 769 9.28 19.30 -7.43
C GLU A 769 10.07 18.11 -7.99
N LEU A 770 9.44 16.95 -8.09
CA LEU A 770 10.02 15.76 -8.72
C LEU A 770 9.27 15.44 -10.02
N GLU A 771 9.99 15.09 -11.07
CA GLU A 771 9.44 14.84 -12.42
C GLU A 771 8.76 13.46 -12.57
N SER A 772 8.46 12.73 -11.49
CA SER A 772 7.93 11.37 -11.60
C SER A 772 6.39 11.31 -11.55
N THR A 773 5.79 10.66 -12.55
CA THR A 773 4.36 10.32 -12.59
C THR A 773 4.00 9.00 -11.88
N GLY A 774 4.96 8.31 -11.24
CA GLY A 774 4.82 7.03 -10.52
C GLY A 774 5.34 7.05 -9.07
N ILE A 775 5.72 5.89 -8.49
CA ILE A 775 6.37 5.82 -7.16
C ILE A 775 7.61 6.73 -7.20
N PRO A 776 7.64 7.83 -6.44
CA PRO A 776 8.72 8.80 -6.57
C PRO A 776 10.03 8.22 -6.08
N GLU A 777 11.03 8.19 -6.95
CA GLU A 777 12.39 7.85 -6.56
C GLU A 777 13.06 9.11 -6.00
N TYR A 778 13.35 9.11 -4.70
CA TYR A 778 13.86 10.28 -3.96
C TYR A 778 15.39 10.36 -3.92
N SER A 779 16.10 9.51 -4.66
CA SER A 779 17.57 9.41 -4.64
C SER A 779 18.26 10.73 -4.99
N ASP A 780 17.67 11.50 -5.92
CA ASP A 780 18.19 12.79 -6.40
C ASP A 780 17.54 13.99 -5.68
N ALA A 781 16.73 13.76 -4.64
CA ALA A 781 16.01 14.82 -3.95
C ALA A 781 16.90 15.59 -2.98
N ILE A 782 16.83 16.93 -3.04
CA ILE A 782 17.57 17.84 -2.15
C ILE A 782 16.57 18.63 -1.31
N LEU A 783 16.80 18.67 0.01
CA LEU A 783 16.00 19.48 0.92
C LEU A 783 16.51 20.93 0.94
N ILE A 784 15.68 21.87 0.49
CA ILE A 784 15.99 23.31 0.45
C ILE A 784 15.16 24.03 1.51
N ASN A 785 15.80 24.91 2.30
CA ASN A 785 15.07 25.74 3.25
C ASN A 785 14.21 26.77 2.52
N ARG A 786 12.94 26.88 2.93
CA ARG A 786 11.97 27.84 2.40
C ARG A 786 12.48 29.29 2.40
N SER A 787 13.28 29.69 3.40
CA SER A 787 13.82 31.05 3.49
C SER A 787 14.61 31.45 2.24
N VAL A 788 15.39 30.52 1.69
CA VAL A 788 16.20 30.77 0.49
C VAL A 788 15.30 31.06 -0.71
N ILE A 789 14.19 30.33 -0.85
CA ILE A 789 13.23 30.53 -1.95
C ILE A 789 12.47 31.85 -1.76
N GLU A 790 12.08 32.18 -0.52
CA GLU A 790 11.40 33.44 -0.22
C GLU A 790 12.30 34.66 -0.47
N GLU A 791 13.56 34.60 -0.06
CA GLU A 791 14.57 35.62 -0.35
C GLU A 791 14.74 35.84 -1.87
N LEU A 792 14.83 34.74 -2.63
CA LEU A 792 14.90 34.80 -4.09
C LEU A 792 13.62 35.39 -4.70
N ASN A 793 12.45 35.01 -4.22
CA ASN A 793 11.17 35.55 -4.69
C ASN A 793 11.03 37.04 -4.37
N CYS A 794 11.44 37.49 -3.18
CA CYS A 794 11.51 38.90 -2.85
C CYS A 794 12.45 39.67 -3.79
N SER A 795 13.61 39.10 -4.12
CA SER A 795 14.55 39.68 -5.09
C SER A 795 13.93 39.78 -6.49
N ILE A 796 13.26 38.73 -6.95
CA ILE A 796 12.56 38.69 -8.24
C ILE A 796 11.45 39.75 -8.27
N MET A 797 10.64 39.86 -7.22
CA MET A 797 9.59 40.87 -7.12
C MET A 797 10.16 42.29 -7.10
N ALA A 798 11.27 42.53 -6.40
CA ALA A 798 11.96 43.82 -6.41
C ALA A 798 12.47 44.17 -7.81
N GLN A 799 13.05 43.21 -8.55
CA GLN A 799 13.47 43.42 -9.94
C GLN A 799 12.28 43.64 -10.88
N GLY A 800 11.18 42.91 -10.70
CA GLY A 800 9.93 43.12 -11.42
C GLY A 800 9.35 44.52 -11.18
N GLY A 801 9.35 44.98 -9.93
CA GLY A 801 8.94 46.33 -9.55
C GLY A 801 9.80 47.40 -10.20
N LYS A 802 11.13 47.23 -10.22
CA LYS A 802 12.06 48.13 -10.94
C LYS A 802 11.73 48.18 -12.44
N LYS A 803 11.49 47.03 -13.08
CA LYS A 803 11.11 46.96 -14.50
C LYS A 803 9.80 47.70 -14.77
N ILE A 804 8.79 47.54 -13.90
CA ILE A 804 7.51 48.23 -14.03
C ILE A 804 7.68 49.74 -13.84
N ALA A 805 8.48 50.18 -12.86
CA ALA A 805 8.78 51.59 -12.66
C ALA A 805 9.42 52.21 -13.91
N SER A 806 10.44 51.55 -14.49
CA SER A 806 11.04 51.99 -15.75
C SER A 806 10.04 52.01 -16.91
N MET A 807 9.13 51.03 -17.01
CA MET A 807 8.06 51.05 -18.02
C MET A 807 7.07 52.21 -17.82
N LEU A 808 6.75 52.57 -16.58
CA LEU A 808 5.88 53.69 -16.25
C LEU A 808 6.55 55.04 -16.57
N GLU A 809 7.83 55.19 -16.23
CA GLU A 809 8.65 56.35 -16.59
C GLU A 809 8.69 56.54 -18.11
N CYS A 810 8.93 55.46 -18.87
CA CYS A 810 8.88 55.51 -20.34
C CYS A 810 7.50 55.95 -20.85
N LYS A 811 6.42 55.39 -20.29
CA LYS A 811 5.04 55.75 -20.66
C LYS A 811 4.75 57.24 -20.38
N ASP A 812 5.14 57.73 -19.21
CA ASP A 812 4.88 59.12 -18.81
C ASP A 812 5.77 60.10 -19.57
N PHE A 813 7.00 59.70 -19.92
CA PHE A 813 7.86 60.44 -20.86
C PHE A 813 7.20 60.56 -22.25
N SER A 814 6.68 59.46 -22.81
CA SER A 814 5.93 59.52 -24.08
C SER A 814 4.70 60.41 -23.99
N LYS A 815 3.93 60.36 -22.90
CA LYS A 815 2.80 61.29 -22.68
C LYS A 815 3.25 62.75 -22.63
N GLY A 816 4.38 63.03 -21.98
CA GLY A 816 4.98 64.37 -21.95
C GLY A 816 5.31 64.87 -23.35
N ILE A 817 5.91 64.02 -24.20
CA ILE A 817 6.17 64.34 -25.61
C ILE A 817 4.86 64.66 -26.35
N PHE A 818 3.83 63.80 -26.25
CA PHE A 818 2.56 64.05 -26.92
C PHE A 818 1.87 65.33 -26.44
N HIS A 819 1.99 65.67 -25.15
CA HIS A 819 1.45 66.92 -24.61
C HIS A 819 2.17 68.14 -25.20
N LEU A 820 3.51 68.10 -25.23
CA LEU A 820 4.33 69.16 -25.83
C LEU A 820 4.06 69.32 -27.33
N GLU A 821 3.89 68.22 -28.07
CA GLU A 821 3.50 68.25 -29.49
C GLU A 821 2.14 68.93 -29.68
N TRP A 822 1.18 68.62 -28.81
CA TRP A 822 -0.14 69.24 -28.83
C TRP A 822 -0.07 70.74 -28.50
N GLU A 823 0.70 71.13 -27.47
CA GLU A 823 0.90 72.54 -27.11
C GLU A 823 1.54 73.31 -28.25
N HIS A 824 2.59 72.75 -28.87
CA HIS A 824 3.23 73.35 -30.03
C HIS A 824 2.25 73.54 -31.21
N LYS A 825 1.39 72.54 -31.47
CA LYS A 825 0.35 72.64 -32.50
C LYS A 825 -0.70 73.70 -32.16
N LYS A 826 -1.10 73.81 -30.89
CA LYS A 826 -2.01 74.86 -30.40
C LYS A 826 -1.39 76.25 -30.58
N MET A 827 -0.15 76.45 -30.16
CA MET A 827 0.56 77.72 -30.30
C MET A 827 0.69 78.11 -31.78
N ARG A 828 0.98 77.15 -32.67
CA ARG A 828 0.99 77.38 -34.12
C ARG A 828 -0.36 77.87 -34.65
N MET A 829 -1.46 77.22 -34.26
CA MET A 829 -2.81 77.67 -34.66
C MET A 829 -3.16 79.06 -34.08
N GLN A 830 -2.71 79.37 -32.86
CA GLN A 830 -2.90 80.70 -32.27
C GLN A 830 -2.10 81.77 -33.02
N ILE A 831 -0.88 81.46 -33.44
CA ILE A 831 -0.09 82.35 -34.31
C ILE A 831 -0.85 82.59 -35.62
N GLU A 832 -1.35 81.53 -36.28
CA GLU A 832 -2.13 81.65 -37.51
C GLU A 832 -3.40 82.52 -37.32
N ASP A 833 -4.13 82.34 -36.22
CA ASP A 833 -5.31 83.15 -35.87
C ASP A 833 -4.95 84.62 -35.58
N LEU A 834 -3.86 84.87 -34.87
CA LEU A 834 -3.37 86.23 -34.61
C LEU A 834 -2.90 86.92 -35.89
N GLU A 835 -2.23 86.20 -36.79
CA GLU A 835 -1.88 86.73 -38.11
C GLU A 835 -3.13 87.04 -38.95
N GLN A 836 -4.17 86.19 -38.87
CA GLN A 836 -5.47 86.47 -39.50
C GLN A 836 -6.10 87.73 -38.90
N LYS A 837 -6.17 87.85 -37.57
CA LYS A 837 -6.70 89.05 -36.89
C LYS A 837 -5.89 90.31 -37.19
N ALA A 838 -4.58 90.22 -37.29
CA ALA A 838 -3.74 91.34 -37.67
C ALA A 838 -4.04 91.77 -39.12
N ARG A 839 -4.21 90.81 -40.04
CA ARG A 839 -4.67 91.07 -41.41
C ARG A 839 -6.07 91.71 -41.43
N ASP A 840 -6.99 91.24 -40.59
CA ASP A 840 -8.33 91.80 -40.47
C ASP A 840 -8.30 93.24 -39.95
N ILE A 841 -7.54 93.51 -38.87
CA ILE A 841 -7.41 94.87 -38.32
C ILE A 841 -6.76 95.82 -39.33
N ALA A 842 -5.74 95.38 -40.06
CA ALA A 842 -5.13 96.18 -41.12
C ALA A 842 -6.11 96.49 -42.26
N THR A 843 -7.14 95.65 -42.46
CA THR A 843 -8.17 95.83 -43.48
C THR A 843 -9.48 96.44 -42.95
N LEU A 844 -9.62 96.68 -41.64
CA LEU A 844 -10.82 97.25 -41.04
C LEU A 844 -10.97 98.76 -41.39
N PRO A 845 -12.04 99.17 -42.09
CA PRO A 845 -12.32 100.57 -42.34
C PRO A 845 -12.96 101.22 -41.09
N ILE A 846 -12.38 102.32 -40.60
CA ILE A 846 -12.94 103.08 -39.46
C ILE A 846 -14.29 103.69 -39.86
N SER A 847 -15.37 103.26 -39.19
CA SER A 847 -16.75 103.67 -39.49
C SER A 847 -17.14 104.99 -38.81
N LYS A 848 -18.09 105.69 -39.43
CA LYS A 848 -18.54 107.05 -39.05
C LYS A 848 -19.08 107.16 -37.61
N ASP A 849 -19.49 106.06 -36.99
CA ASP A 849 -20.07 106.07 -35.63
C ASP A 849 -19.02 106.39 -34.55
N CYS A 850 -17.76 106.01 -34.74
CA CYS A 850 -16.67 106.41 -33.84
C CYS A 850 -16.34 107.90 -33.95
N GLN A 851 -16.54 108.51 -35.13
CA GLN A 851 -16.40 109.96 -35.33
C GLN A 851 -17.59 110.74 -34.72
N LEU A 852 -18.79 110.17 -34.73
CA LEU A 852 -20.00 110.80 -34.19
C LEU A 852 -20.07 110.76 -32.65
N PHE A 853 -19.54 109.72 -31.99
CA PHE A 853 -19.40 109.66 -30.52
C PHE A 853 -18.49 110.77 -29.96
N LEU A 854 -17.45 111.15 -30.69
CA LEU A 854 -16.50 112.18 -30.26
C LEU A 854 -16.98 113.61 -30.53
N SER A 855 -18.02 113.80 -31.36
CA SER A 855 -18.39 115.12 -31.90
C SER A 855 -19.74 115.70 -31.47
N VAL A 856 -20.67 114.92 -30.90
CA VAL A 856 -22.00 115.42 -30.50
C VAL A 856 -22.25 115.28 -29.00
N GLN A 857 -22.62 116.39 -28.34
CA GLN A 857 -22.67 116.52 -26.87
C GLN A 857 -23.87 115.85 -26.16
N ASN A 858 -24.92 115.43 -26.87
CA ASN A 858 -26.00 114.63 -26.30
C ASN A 858 -26.11 113.30 -27.05
N TYR A 859 -25.15 112.42 -26.78
CA TYR A 859 -25.02 111.08 -27.35
C TYR A 859 -26.14 110.12 -26.89
N ASP A 860 -26.74 110.38 -25.73
CA ASP A 860 -27.70 109.46 -25.10
C ASP A 860 -29.00 109.29 -25.90
N THR A 861 -29.49 110.33 -26.57
CA THR A 861 -30.69 110.21 -27.43
C THR A 861 -30.40 109.39 -28.69
N HIS A 862 -29.19 109.49 -29.24
CA HIS A 862 -28.75 108.62 -30.33
C HIS A 862 -28.56 107.16 -29.87
N ILE A 863 -28.02 106.95 -28.66
CA ILE A 863 -27.93 105.62 -28.05
C ILE A 863 -29.32 105.01 -27.90
N THR A 864 -30.32 105.74 -27.40
CA THR A 864 -31.68 105.16 -27.24
C THR A 864 -32.29 104.71 -28.56
N HIS A 865 -32.00 105.41 -29.66
CA HIS A 865 -32.41 104.97 -30.99
C HIS A 865 -31.61 103.74 -31.47
N GLN A 866 -30.30 103.70 -31.22
CA GLN A 866 -29.48 102.51 -31.50
C GLN A 866 -29.89 101.30 -30.66
N ILE A 867 -30.30 101.47 -29.39
CA ILE A 867 -30.79 100.40 -28.54
C ILE A 867 -32.04 99.76 -29.16
N SER A 868 -32.99 100.56 -29.67
CA SER A 868 -34.15 100.04 -30.39
C SER A 868 -33.76 99.24 -31.65
N VAL A 869 -32.74 99.68 -32.38
CA VAL A 869 -32.20 98.94 -33.54
C VAL A 869 -31.48 97.65 -33.10
N MET A 870 -30.79 97.66 -31.97
CA MET A 870 -30.14 96.46 -31.40
C MET A 870 -31.15 95.43 -30.86
N GLU A 871 -32.29 95.86 -30.33
CA GLU A 871 -33.38 94.94 -29.95
C GLU A 871 -33.94 94.19 -31.16
N GLN A 872 -34.03 94.85 -32.32
CA GLN A 872 -34.42 94.20 -33.57
C GLN A 872 -33.33 93.22 -34.07
N SER A 873 -32.05 93.53 -33.89
CA SER A 873 -30.95 92.64 -34.28
C SER A 873 -30.83 91.42 -33.35
N LEU A 874 -31.09 91.58 -32.06
CA LEU A 874 -31.23 90.48 -31.10
C LEU A 874 -32.38 89.54 -31.48
N GLY A 875 -33.51 90.10 -31.94
CA GLY A 875 -34.61 89.31 -32.51
C GLY A 875 -34.21 88.47 -33.74
N ILE A 876 -33.26 88.94 -34.55
CA ILE A 876 -32.70 88.18 -35.68
C ILE A 876 -31.72 87.10 -35.19
N LEU A 877 -30.90 87.42 -34.18
CA LEU A 877 -29.96 86.49 -33.56
C LEU A 877 -30.66 85.32 -32.87
N ASP A 878 -31.79 85.57 -32.20
CA ASP A 878 -32.59 84.50 -31.59
C ASP A 878 -33.19 83.57 -32.65
N LYS A 879 -33.60 84.12 -33.81
CA LYS A 879 -34.02 83.30 -34.98
C LYS A 879 -32.87 82.47 -35.54
N LEU A 880 -31.64 82.99 -35.57
CA LEU A 880 -30.44 82.25 -35.97
C LEU A 880 -30.07 81.15 -34.97
N HIS A 881 -30.12 81.44 -33.67
CA HIS A 881 -29.88 80.47 -32.62
C HIS A 881 -30.87 79.31 -32.70
N LYS A 882 -32.17 79.60 -32.86
CA LYS A 882 -33.21 78.58 -33.11
C LYS A 882 -32.94 77.74 -34.37
N LYS A 883 -32.34 78.32 -35.43
CA LYS A 883 -31.90 77.56 -36.61
C LYS A 883 -30.69 76.67 -36.32
N ASN A 884 -29.70 77.14 -35.55
CA ASN A 884 -28.51 76.37 -35.19
C ASN A 884 -28.85 75.21 -34.26
N VAL A 885 -29.71 75.42 -33.25
CA VAL A 885 -30.23 74.34 -32.40
C VAL A 885 -30.96 73.28 -33.23
N LYS A 886 -31.74 73.68 -34.24
CA LYS A 886 -32.36 72.74 -35.19
C LYS A 886 -31.34 71.98 -36.03
N LYS A 887 -30.23 72.59 -36.44
CA LYS A 887 -29.13 71.90 -37.14
C LYS A 887 -28.42 70.89 -36.23
N HIS A 888 -28.10 71.26 -34.99
CA HIS A 888 -27.49 70.33 -34.03
C HIS A 888 -28.41 69.16 -33.68
N ARG A 889 -29.72 69.40 -33.49
CA ARG A 889 -30.70 68.32 -33.32
C ARG A 889 -30.77 67.37 -34.52
N LYS A 890 -30.61 67.88 -35.75
CA LYS A 890 -30.51 67.01 -36.94
C LYS A 890 -29.22 66.18 -36.93
N ARG A 891 -28.10 66.77 -36.54
CA ARG A 891 -26.82 66.06 -36.44
C ARG A 891 -26.83 64.97 -35.37
N ILE A 892 -27.47 65.22 -34.23
CA ILE A 892 -27.67 64.20 -33.18
C ILE A 892 -28.47 63.02 -33.74
N LYS A 893 -29.58 63.28 -34.46
CA LYS A 893 -30.36 62.22 -35.12
C LYS A 893 -29.59 61.44 -36.19
N GLU A 894 -28.66 62.08 -36.89
CA GLU A 894 -27.76 61.39 -37.83
C GLU A 894 -26.78 60.47 -37.09
N LEU A 895 -26.22 60.94 -35.97
CA LEU A 895 -25.30 60.15 -35.15
C LEU A 895 -26.02 58.96 -34.49
N GLU A 896 -27.23 59.14 -33.98
CA GLU A 896 -28.08 58.06 -33.45
C GLU A 896 -28.33 56.98 -34.52
N LYS A 897 -28.60 57.38 -35.76
CA LYS A 897 -28.71 56.45 -36.88
C LYS A 897 -27.39 55.71 -37.15
N CYS A 898 -26.25 56.41 -37.15
CA CYS A 898 -24.94 55.77 -37.32
C CYS A 898 -24.64 54.77 -36.19
N ILE A 899 -25.00 55.07 -34.95
CA ILE A 899 -24.86 54.16 -33.81
C ILE A 899 -25.72 52.91 -34.04
N SER A 900 -27.00 53.07 -34.40
CA SER A 900 -27.88 51.92 -34.67
C SER A 900 -27.37 51.01 -35.80
N LEU A 901 -26.78 51.59 -36.86
CA LEU A 901 -26.16 50.81 -37.94
C LEU A 901 -24.91 50.06 -37.48
N LYS A 902 -24.12 50.66 -36.58
CA LYS A 902 -22.94 50.00 -35.99
C LYS A 902 -23.32 48.90 -35.01
N GLU A 903 -24.39 49.08 -34.23
CA GLU A 903 -24.94 48.02 -33.38
C GLU A 903 -25.42 46.82 -34.19
N GLN A 904 -26.11 47.06 -35.31
CA GLN A 904 -26.51 45.99 -36.24
C GLN A 904 -25.31 45.27 -36.85
N ALA A 905 -24.26 46.00 -37.24
CA ALA A 905 -23.02 45.40 -37.74
C ALA A 905 -22.31 44.57 -36.66
N ASN A 906 -22.23 45.08 -35.43
CA ASN A 906 -21.66 44.36 -34.29
C ASN A 906 -22.47 43.11 -33.95
N HIS A 907 -23.79 43.15 -34.09
CA HIS A 907 -24.65 41.99 -33.90
C HIS A 907 -24.39 40.91 -34.97
N LYS A 908 -24.23 41.30 -36.25
CA LYS A 908 -23.84 40.38 -37.32
C LYS A 908 -22.48 39.73 -37.07
N LEU A 909 -21.48 40.53 -36.70
CA LEU A 909 -20.16 40.01 -36.33
C LEU A 909 -20.21 39.07 -35.11
N SER A 910 -21.12 39.33 -34.17
CA SER A 910 -21.33 38.45 -33.01
C SER A 910 -21.96 37.11 -33.41
N LEU A 911 -22.85 37.11 -34.41
CA LEU A 911 -23.41 35.88 -34.98
C LEU A 911 -22.34 35.09 -35.75
N GLU A 912 -21.56 35.76 -36.59
CA GLU A 912 -20.42 35.15 -37.30
C GLU A 912 -19.40 34.55 -36.32
N LEU A 913 -19.12 35.23 -35.20
CA LEU A 913 -18.25 34.70 -34.15
C LEU A 913 -18.80 33.42 -33.53
N ARG A 914 -20.11 33.32 -33.30
CA ARG A 914 -20.72 32.08 -32.77
C ARG A 914 -20.61 30.94 -33.77
N GLU A 915 -20.90 31.19 -35.05
CA GLU A 915 -20.75 30.18 -36.10
C GLU A 915 -19.30 29.71 -36.23
N MET A 916 -18.34 30.65 -36.18
CA MET A 916 -16.92 30.33 -36.17
C MET A 916 -16.53 29.52 -34.93
N LEU A 917 -17.08 29.82 -33.75
CA LEU A 917 -16.82 29.07 -32.53
C LEU A 917 -17.32 27.62 -32.63
N VAL A 918 -18.52 27.44 -33.18
CA VAL A 918 -19.10 26.12 -33.44
C VAL A 918 -18.21 25.34 -34.41
N SER A 919 -17.81 25.93 -35.54
CA SER A 919 -16.92 25.25 -36.50
C SER A 919 -15.54 24.90 -35.90
N VAL A 920 -14.99 25.72 -35.00
CA VAL A 920 -13.75 25.42 -34.28
C VAL A 920 -13.95 24.29 -33.28
N SER A 921 -15.10 24.24 -32.60
CA SER A 921 -15.44 23.16 -31.68
C SER A 921 -15.62 21.84 -32.41
N GLU A 922 -16.34 21.84 -33.54
CA GLU A 922 -16.51 20.66 -34.40
C GLU A 922 -15.17 20.16 -34.92
N ARG A 923 -14.29 21.06 -35.41
CA ARG A 923 -12.93 20.69 -35.79
C ARG A 923 -12.15 20.12 -34.62
N ARG A 924 -12.22 20.70 -33.42
CA ARG A 924 -11.57 20.12 -32.22
C ARG A 924 -12.07 18.73 -31.90
N HIS A 925 -13.38 18.48 -32.03
CA HIS A 925 -13.96 17.15 -31.81
C HIS A 925 -13.50 16.16 -32.87
N ILE A 926 -13.46 16.56 -34.15
CA ILE A 926 -12.90 15.74 -35.25
C ILE A 926 -11.41 15.47 -35.03
N PHE A 927 -10.63 16.47 -34.60
CA PHE A 927 -9.19 16.32 -34.30
C PHE A 927 -8.92 15.38 -33.12
N LYS A 928 -9.75 15.42 -32.08
CA LYS A 928 -9.66 14.49 -30.94
C LYS A 928 -10.06 13.07 -31.31
N ALA A 929 -10.99 12.89 -32.26
CA ALA A 929 -11.43 11.59 -32.71
C ALA A 929 -10.46 10.91 -33.70
N ALA A 930 -9.60 11.67 -34.38
CA ALA A 930 -8.78 11.17 -35.49
C ALA A 930 -7.29 10.88 -35.15
N ASP A 931 -6.87 10.94 -33.89
CA ASP A 931 -5.49 10.64 -33.41
C ASP A 931 -4.34 11.15 -34.31
N THR A 932 -4.42 12.43 -34.71
CA THR A 932 -3.45 13.09 -35.61
C THR A 932 -2.39 13.91 -34.85
N GLN A 933 -1.82 13.37 -33.77
CA GLN A 933 -0.76 14.06 -33.00
C GLN A 933 0.50 14.34 -33.83
N HIS A 934 0.81 13.51 -34.83
CA HIS A 934 1.94 13.73 -35.73
C HIS A 934 1.74 14.95 -36.66
N VAL A 935 0.54 15.14 -37.20
CA VAL A 935 0.23 16.26 -38.11
C VAL A 935 0.20 17.59 -37.35
N SER A 936 -0.28 17.60 -36.09
CA SER A 936 -0.22 18.82 -35.26
C SER A 936 1.21 19.26 -34.95
N ASN A 937 2.13 18.30 -34.75
CA ASN A 937 3.54 18.60 -34.51
C ASN A 937 4.22 19.16 -35.76
N GLU A 938 3.86 18.69 -36.95
CA GLU A 938 4.36 19.25 -38.21
C GLU A 938 3.82 20.65 -38.49
N ILE A 939 2.52 20.89 -38.27
CA ILE A 939 1.91 22.22 -38.42
C ILE A 939 2.50 23.20 -37.40
N ALA A 940 2.75 22.76 -36.16
CA ALA A 940 3.39 23.59 -35.13
C ALA A 940 4.83 23.95 -35.52
N LYS A 941 5.60 23.00 -36.08
CA LYS A 941 6.95 23.27 -36.60
C LYS A 941 6.93 24.25 -37.77
N GLN A 942 5.98 24.13 -38.70
CA GLN A 942 5.82 25.07 -39.81
C GLN A 942 5.48 26.49 -39.33
N ARG A 943 4.55 26.61 -38.38
CA ARG A 943 4.21 27.91 -37.75
C ARG A 943 5.40 28.52 -37.02
N TYR A 944 6.18 27.71 -36.31
CA TYR A 944 7.39 28.17 -35.64
C TYR A 944 8.42 28.71 -36.65
N GLN A 945 8.59 28.02 -37.79
CA GLN A 945 9.46 28.48 -38.87
C GLN A 945 8.95 29.79 -39.51
N GLU A 946 7.65 29.96 -39.69
CA GLU A 946 7.06 31.22 -40.17
C GLU A 946 7.29 32.38 -39.19
N ILE A 947 7.13 32.14 -37.88
CA ILE A 947 7.40 33.14 -36.85
C ILE A 947 8.88 33.55 -36.87
N LEU A 948 9.80 32.59 -37.01
CA LEU A 948 11.22 32.89 -37.15
C LEU A 948 11.53 33.69 -38.42
N LYS A 949 10.89 33.37 -39.56
CA LYS A 949 11.02 34.15 -40.80
C LYS A 949 10.49 35.57 -40.62
N GLN A 950 9.33 35.76 -40.01
CA GLN A 950 8.79 37.09 -39.72
C GLN A 950 9.66 37.89 -38.75
N LYS A 951 10.27 37.24 -37.76
CA LYS A 951 11.20 37.90 -36.84
C LYS A 951 12.43 38.38 -37.60
N ARG A 952 13.05 37.52 -38.42
CA ARG A 952 14.18 37.90 -39.29
C ARG A 952 13.83 39.05 -40.22
N LEU A 953 12.65 39.04 -40.84
CA LEU A 953 12.20 40.13 -41.71
C LEU A 953 12.02 41.44 -40.93
N ARG A 954 11.46 41.38 -39.72
CA ARG A 954 11.32 42.57 -38.85
C ARG A 954 12.68 43.13 -38.42
N ASP A 955 13.62 42.26 -38.07
CA ASP A 955 14.96 42.67 -37.70
C ASP A 955 15.69 43.30 -38.91
N LEU A 956 15.50 42.75 -40.11
CA LEU A 956 16.06 43.29 -41.36
C LEU A 956 15.41 44.63 -41.76
N VAL A 957 14.10 44.81 -41.52
CA VAL A 957 13.42 46.12 -41.70
C VAL A 957 13.97 47.15 -40.72
N LYS A 958 14.20 46.79 -39.45
CA LYS A 958 14.81 47.69 -38.47
C LYS A 958 16.23 48.10 -38.85
N GLU A 959 17.05 47.13 -39.28
CA GLU A 959 18.39 47.43 -39.80
C GLU A 959 18.31 48.38 -41.01
N GLN A 960 17.35 48.18 -41.91
CA GLN A 960 17.14 49.08 -43.05
C GLN A 960 16.64 50.47 -42.65
N GLU A 961 15.77 50.58 -41.64
CA GLU A 961 15.32 51.85 -41.07
C GLU A 961 16.49 52.61 -40.45
N GLU A 962 17.34 51.95 -39.67
CA GLU A 962 18.56 52.54 -39.10
C GLU A 962 19.52 53.02 -40.20
N GLN A 963 19.75 52.21 -41.25
CA GLN A 963 20.55 52.62 -42.40
C GLN A 963 19.92 53.81 -43.15
N PHE A 964 18.60 53.83 -43.29
CA PHE A 964 17.90 54.94 -43.93
C PHE A 964 18.02 56.23 -43.10
N GLU A 965 17.90 56.16 -41.78
CA GLU A 965 18.11 57.32 -40.90
C GLU A 965 19.55 57.85 -41.00
N ILE A 966 20.56 56.96 -41.04
CA ILE A 966 21.96 57.36 -41.23
C ILE A 966 22.13 58.05 -42.59
N LEU A 967 21.61 57.45 -43.67
CA LEU A 967 21.69 58.02 -45.02
C LEU A 967 20.92 59.35 -45.13
N GLN A 968 19.79 59.49 -44.42
CA GLN A 968 19.03 60.73 -44.38
C GLN A 968 19.80 61.81 -43.62
N ALA A 969 20.43 61.48 -42.50
CA ALA A 969 21.30 62.39 -41.76
C ALA A 969 22.53 62.81 -42.59
N GLU A 970 23.12 61.89 -43.36
CA GLU A 970 24.20 62.20 -44.30
C GLU A 970 23.72 63.08 -45.47
N ALA A 971 22.54 62.81 -46.02
CA ALA A 971 21.94 63.63 -47.07
C ALA A 971 21.59 65.04 -46.57
N GLU A 972 21.09 65.18 -45.35
CA GLU A 972 20.87 66.46 -44.69
C GLU A 972 22.19 67.20 -44.45
N ARG A 973 23.22 66.50 -43.96
CA ARG A 973 24.57 67.05 -43.80
C ARG A 973 25.18 67.50 -45.14
N LEU A 974 24.98 66.74 -46.22
CA LEU A 974 25.43 67.11 -47.57
C LEU A 974 24.63 68.29 -48.14
N ARG A 975 23.31 68.34 -47.90
CA ARG A 975 22.48 69.51 -48.23
C ARG A 975 22.97 70.75 -47.49
N LEU A 976 23.21 70.67 -46.18
CA LEU A 976 23.77 71.76 -45.37
C LEU A 976 25.15 72.21 -45.88
N ARG A 977 25.93 71.31 -46.50
CA ARG A 977 27.22 71.65 -47.13
C ARG A 977 27.07 72.28 -48.52
N ALA A 978 25.98 72.01 -49.22
CA ALA A 978 25.68 72.52 -50.57
C ALA A 978 24.88 73.83 -50.57
N PHE A 979 24.30 74.24 -49.45
CA PHE A 979 23.68 75.55 -49.28
C PHE A 979 24.66 76.54 -48.63
N PRO A 980 25.20 77.53 -49.38
CA PRO A 980 25.84 78.68 -48.78
C PRO A 980 24.76 79.62 -48.22
N ILE A 981 24.74 79.81 -46.91
CA ILE A 981 23.85 80.73 -46.18
C ILE A 981 24.81 81.55 -45.29
N LEU A 982 25.16 82.82 -45.51
CA LEU A 982 24.46 84.03 -46.02
C LEU A 982 23.24 84.43 -45.20
#